data_AF-A0A935IEP9-F1
#
_entry.id   AF-A0A935IEP9-F1
#
_cell.length_a   1.000
_cell.length_b   1.000
_cell.length_c   1.000
_cell.angle_alpha   90.00
_cell.angle_beta   90.00
_cell.angle_gamma   90.00
#
_symmetry.space_group_name_H-M   'P 1'
#
loop_
_entity.id
_entity.type
_entity.pdbx_description
1 polymer ?
#
loop_
_entity_poly.entity_id
_entity_poly.type
_entity_poly.pdbx_seq_one_letter_code
_entity_poly.pdbx_strand_id
1 'polypeptide(L)'
;MKNKFLFITFIYCLIVIRINAQQCDLTLAGTVIDPHESEGLSGARIYIEESNQHLFADSIGFFKFSNLCIGSYHITIDHSACESQKLFIDLLRDTFIFVELEHHGHFLQSITIEGSRVGSEGASQNTIRYNEIEKHSGEPLAVLLEQVTGVSSYKNGSGIAKPIINGMSGNRISILNNGIVQAGQQWGSDHAPEIDPFSVEQIKVIKGVDVIAYGGNSLGGVVLMEPASIPKDPHLHGIQLISFQTNGNLLAYASKVEVSKKKFDCRWTLGGKYGGDRSTPDYYLTNTGLKELSSSIFFIRDRIKSSTRVYASIFNTELGILRGSHIGNVTDLQQAITKEIPLFTQEQFSYQIESPKQKVGHYLIKFSHQRQTKIHLYEMIAAAQINHRREFDVRRNGRSSTPALNLLMQSYNVDFKDRFELRNHHFNYGVQSKLNVNTNQSGTGILPLIPNYNLYNLAAYFQWKRVRSSVTYEGGLRYDMNSFNVTYQSKETPQVFQKGKHNFQNFNLAGGIKYKVIEPWVLRLNIGLAQRSPEVNELYSSGLHQAVAGIEEGNINLMPEHSYKSMFTSSVSISHRLIFETNIYCQKINRYIYLEPQKEFRLTIRGAFPLFIYKQTDALIYGLDVLAKVELSDQLNWVNRFSYIKSRDLITQVGIPYIPSHQLTTSINYGIDRILLTRNLNIEIGGKYVFRRSDLLESQDFLASPDAYFLMNARIAFDFKVRQEFFNISAQADNILNNKYRDYLNRLRYFANEEGINVKLALKWSF
;
A
#
# COMPACT_ATOMS: atom_id res chain seq x y z
N MET A 1 3.95 -79.10 -15.27
CA MET A 1 3.68 -78.98 -13.82
C MET A 1 5.00 -78.74 -13.09
N LYS A 2 5.03 -77.72 -12.22
CA LYS A 2 6.00 -77.45 -11.15
C LYS A 2 7.47 -77.81 -11.43
N ASN A 3 8.29 -76.85 -11.87
CA ASN A 3 9.76 -76.72 -11.59
C ASN A 3 10.56 -75.88 -12.62
N LYS A 4 9.98 -74.80 -13.19
CA LYS A 4 10.77 -73.81 -13.97
C LYS A 4 10.57 -72.35 -13.55
N PHE A 5 9.86 -72.09 -12.45
CA PHE A 5 9.56 -70.71 -12.01
C PHE A 5 10.37 -70.25 -10.77
N LEU A 6 11.26 -71.09 -10.23
CA LEU A 6 12.07 -70.73 -9.04
C LEU A 6 13.52 -70.30 -9.36
N PHE A 7 13.98 -70.44 -10.61
CA PHE A 7 15.38 -70.14 -10.96
C PHE A 7 15.59 -68.77 -11.64
N ILE A 8 14.52 -68.14 -12.11
CA ILE A 8 14.58 -66.79 -12.72
C ILE A 8 14.37 -65.69 -11.66
N THR A 9 13.75 -66.01 -10.52
CA THR A 9 13.56 -65.08 -9.40
C THR A 9 14.83 -64.88 -8.56
N PHE A 10 15.84 -65.75 -8.69
CA PHE A 10 17.11 -65.62 -7.94
C PHE A 10 18.17 -64.79 -8.70
N ILE A 11 18.03 -64.63 -10.03
CA ILE A 11 19.00 -63.85 -10.85
C ILE A 11 18.59 -62.38 -11.02
N TYR A 12 17.30 -62.04 -10.85
CA TYR A 12 16.87 -60.63 -10.84
C TYR A 12 17.12 -59.91 -9.50
N CYS A 13 17.50 -60.65 -8.45
CA CYS A 13 17.89 -60.08 -7.14
C CYS A 13 19.39 -59.73 -7.04
N LEU A 14 20.16 -59.92 -8.13
CA LEU A 14 21.59 -59.61 -8.21
C LEU A 14 21.90 -58.51 -9.25
N ILE A 15 20.92 -57.67 -9.59
CA ILE A 15 21.23 -56.34 -10.12
C ILE A 15 21.69 -55.51 -8.93
N VAL A 16 23.02 -55.42 -8.82
CA VAL A 16 23.80 -54.57 -7.95
C VAL A 16 23.11 -53.19 -7.84
N ILE A 17 22.38 -53.00 -6.74
CA ILE A 17 22.13 -51.66 -6.23
C ILE A 17 23.52 -51.19 -5.81
N ARG A 18 24.19 -50.43 -6.68
CA ARG A 18 25.23 -49.49 -6.25
C ARG A 18 24.48 -48.47 -5.39
N ILE A 19 24.21 -48.83 -4.13
CA ILE A 19 23.99 -47.86 -3.08
C ILE A 19 25.36 -47.20 -2.98
N ASN A 20 25.56 -46.11 -3.70
CA ASN A 20 26.59 -45.17 -3.31
C ASN A 20 26.14 -44.73 -1.92
N ALA A 21 26.70 -45.33 -0.88
CA ALA A 21 26.67 -44.75 0.44
C ALA A 21 27.31 -43.38 0.25
N GLN A 22 26.47 -42.34 0.27
CA GLN A 22 26.96 -40.97 0.26
C GLN A 22 27.88 -40.87 1.47
N GLN A 23 29.13 -40.44 1.29
CA GLN A 23 29.99 -40.15 2.43
C GLN A 23 29.34 -39.00 3.18
N CYS A 24 28.73 -39.34 4.32
CA CYS A 24 28.05 -38.43 5.22
C CYS A 24 28.94 -38.24 6.45
N ASP A 25 30.15 -37.74 6.21
CA ASP A 25 31.16 -37.43 7.21
C ASP A 25 31.39 -35.91 7.35
N LEU A 26 30.63 -35.09 6.62
CA LEU A 26 30.77 -33.64 6.67
C LEU A 26 30.11 -33.04 7.90
N THR A 27 30.70 -31.95 8.35
CA THR A 27 30.24 -31.13 9.46
C THR A 27 29.81 -29.76 8.95
N LEU A 28 28.63 -29.31 9.36
CA LEU A 28 28.23 -27.91 9.30
C LEU A 28 28.25 -27.35 10.71
N ALA A 29 29.20 -26.46 10.98
CA ALA A 29 29.28 -25.73 12.24
C ALA A 29 28.98 -24.26 12.00
N GLY A 30 28.62 -23.54 13.05
CA GLY A 30 28.49 -22.11 12.94
C GLY A 30 28.22 -21.43 14.26
N THR A 31 28.18 -20.10 14.21
CA THR A 31 27.78 -19.27 15.35
C THR A 31 26.67 -18.34 14.89
N VAL A 32 25.60 -18.31 15.68
CA VAL A 32 24.53 -17.33 15.58
C VAL A 32 24.89 -16.18 16.52
N ILE A 33 24.95 -14.95 16.01
CA ILE A 33 25.31 -13.77 16.79
C ILE A 33 24.29 -12.65 16.59
N ASP A 34 24.12 -11.84 17.63
CA ASP A 34 23.42 -10.56 17.50
C ASP A 34 24.42 -9.48 17.06
N PRO A 35 24.25 -8.84 15.89
CA PRO A 35 25.17 -7.80 15.42
C PRO A 35 25.16 -6.53 16.27
N HIS A 36 24.15 -6.29 17.11
CA HIS A 36 24.08 -5.12 17.99
C HIS A 36 24.87 -5.29 19.29
N GLU A 37 24.90 -6.50 19.83
CA GLU A 37 25.56 -6.80 21.11
C GLU A 37 26.92 -7.49 20.91
N SER A 38 27.20 -8.01 19.71
CA SER A 38 28.37 -8.88 19.42
C SER A 38 28.46 -10.11 20.34
N GLU A 39 27.33 -10.50 20.94
CA GLU A 39 27.20 -11.68 21.80
C GLU A 39 26.55 -12.84 21.03
N GLY A 40 26.89 -14.06 21.45
CA GLY A 40 26.35 -15.29 20.87
C GLY A 40 24.88 -15.50 21.24
N LEU A 41 24.05 -15.77 20.25
CA LEU A 41 22.61 -15.92 20.37
C LEU A 41 22.23 -17.31 20.90
N SER A 42 22.10 -17.41 22.23
CA SER A 42 21.75 -18.68 22.88
C SER A 42 20.31 -19.10 22.63
N GLY A 43 20.08 -20.40 22.45
CA GLY A 43 18.73 -20.93 22.26
C GLY A 43 18.13 -20.67 20.88
N ALA A 44 18.89 -20.12 19.92
CA ALA A 44 18.48 -20.08 18.52
C ALA A 44 18.32 -21.51 18.00
N ARG A 45 17.16 -21.83 17.44
CA ARG A 45 16.87 -23.11 16.82
C ARG A 45 17.42 -23.11 15.40
N ILE A 46 18.37 -23.99 15.10
CA ILE A 46 18.83 -24.23 13.73
C ILE A 46 18.15 -25.50 13.22
N TYR A 47 17.49 -25.43 12.07
CA TYR A 47 16.79 -26.54 11.43
C TYR A 47 17.28 -26.74 10.00
N ILE A 48 17.81 -27.93 9.71
CA ILE A 48 18.17 -28.36 8.35
C ILE A 48 16.99 -29.11 7.75
N GLU A 49 16.40 -28.56 6.69
CA GLU A 49 15.13 -29.06 6.13
C GLU A 49 15.27 -30.44 5.48
N GLU A 50 16.35 -30.68 4.72
CA GLU A 50 16.55 -31.91 3.95
C GLU A 50 16.88 -33.12 4.82
N SER A 51 17.70 -32.93 5.87
CA SER A 51 18.04 -33.99 6.82
C SER A 51 17.03 -34.11 7.96
N ASN A 52 16.08 -33.17 8.05
CA ASN A 52 15.11 -33.03 9.14
C ASN A 52 15.77 -33.00 10.54
N GLN A 53 17.01 -32.53 10.62
CA GLN A 53 17.77 -32.39 11.86
C GLN A 53 17.57 -30.97 12.41
N HIS A 54 17.44 -30.84 13.72
CA HIS A 54 17.47 -29.54 14.40
C HIS A 54 18.31 -29.63 15.66
N LEU A 55 18.79 -28.48 16.09
CA LEU A 55 19.47 -28.27 17.35
C LEU A 55 19.19 -26.86 17.85
N PHE A 56 19.62 -26.57 19.07
CA PHE A 56 19.65 -25.23 19.62
C PHE A 56 21.09 -24.78 19.79
N ALA A 57 21.36 -23.52 19.47
CA ALA A 57 22.63 -22.87 19.71
C ALA A 57 22.93 -22.82 21.22
N ASP A 58 24.19 -23.02 21.59
CA ASP A 58 24.64 -23.01 22.98
C ASP A 58 24.73 -21.59 23.58
N SER A 59 25.32 -21.43 24.77
CA SER A 59 25.43 -20.13 25.46
C SER A 59 26.29 -19.08 24.75
N ILE A 60 27.11 -19.50 23.78
CA ILE A 60 27.92 -18.60 22.94
C ILE A 60 27.39 -18.56 21.50
N GLY A 61 26.15 -19.02 21.27
CA GLY A 61 25.51 -19.02 19.96
C GLY A 61 26.06 -20.09 19.01
N PHE A 62 26.92 -21.00 19.47
CA PHE A 62 27.55 -22.00 18.60
C PHE A 62 26.63 -23.20 18.36
N PHE A 63 26.72 -23.74 17.15
CA PHE A 63 26.08 -24.99 16.76
C PHE A 63 26.97 -25.86 15.87
N LYS A 64 26.68 -27.17 15.88
CA LYS A 64 27.36 -28.16 15.04
C LYS A 64 26.44 -29.31 14.65
N PHE A 65 26.22 -29.46 13.36
CA PHE A 65 25.68 -30.67 12.76
C PHE A 65 26.83 -31.54 12.25
N SER A 66 26.79 -32.83 12.58
CA SER A 66 27.74 -33.82 12.08
C SER A 66 27.02 -34.89 11.29
N ASN A 67 27.78 -35.62 10.48
CA ASN A 67 27.28 -36.67 9.59
C ASN A 67 26.33 -36.14 8.50
N LEU A 68 26.62 -34.96 7.96
CA LEU A 68 25.95 -34.43 6.79
C LEU A 68 26.62 -34.98 5.53
N CYS A 69 25.81 -35.21 4.50
CA CYS A 69 26.28 -35.70 3.22
C CYS A 69 26.64 -34.53 2.30
N ILE A 70 27.45 -34.77 1.27
CA ILE A 70 27.61 -33.78 0.20
C ILE A 70 26.25 -33.50 -0.43
N GLY A 71 25.81 -32.25 -0.38
CA GLY A 71 24.48 -31.89 -0.86
C GLY A 71 24.12 -30.43 -0.64
N SER A 72 22.98 -30.05 -1.17
CA SER A 72 22.39 -28.73 -0.99
C SER A 72 21.44 -28.76 0.20
N TYR A 73 21.57 -27.79 1.09
CA TYR A 73 20.80 -27.70 2.32
C TYR A 73 20.14 -26.34 2.48
N HIS A 74 18.88 -26.36 2.91
CA HIS A 74 18.19 -25.19 3.43
C HIS A 74 18.20 -25.22 4.95
N ILE A 75 18.74 -24.15 5.53
CA ILE A 75 18.90 -24.00 6.97
C ILE A 75 18.01 -22.87 7.42
N THR A 76 16.99 -23.19 8.22
CA THR A 76 16.13 -22.21 8.86
C THR A 76 16.61 -22.00 10.28
N ILE A 77 16.83 -20.75 10.66
CA ILE A 77 17.35 -20.36 11.97
C ILE A 77 16.30 -19.47 12.62
N ASP A 78 15.64 -20.00 13.64
CA ASP A 78 14.55 -19.36 14.37
C ASP A 78 15.02 -18.98 15.78
N HIS A 79 14.65 -17.79 16.25
CA HIS A 79 14.85 -17.42 17.64
C HIS A 79 13.62 -16.65 18.13
N SER A 80 13.20 -16.89 19.38
CA SER A 80 11.95 -16.31 19.93
C SER A 80 11.90 -14.78 19.92
N ALA A 81 13.06 -14.13 19.85
CA ALA A 81 13.19 -12.67 19.82
C ALA A 81 13.76 -12.12 18.49
N CYS A 82 14.01 -12.96 17.47
CA CYS A 82 14.56 -12.55 16.16
C CYS A 82 13.65 -12.96 15.00
N GLU A 83 13.81 -12.28 13.86
CA GLU A 83 13.18 -12.73 12.61
C GLU A 83 13.91 -13.95 12.06
N SER A 84 13.17 -15.03 11.79
CA SER A 84 13.74 -16.25 11.26
C SER A 84 14.47 -16.03 9.94
N GLN A 85 15.69 -16.55 9.82
CA GLN A 85 16.48 -16.48 8.59
C GLN A 85 16.57 -17.85 7.92
N LYS A 86 16.37 -17.87 6.60
CA LYS A 86 16.58 -19.07 5.78
C LYS A 86 17.81 -18.89 4.90
N LEU A 87 18.74 -19.84 5.00
CA LEU A 87 20.00 -19.87 4.26
C LEU A 87 20.03 -21.07 3.32
N PHE A 88 20.57 -20.87 2.13
CA PHE A 88 20.89 -21.94 1.20
C PHE A 88 22.40 -22.19 1.19
N ILE A 89 22.82 -23.45 1.38
CA ILE A 89 24.23 -23.84 1.37
C ILE A 89 24.44 -25.10 0.54
N ASP A 90 25.38 -25.03 -0.41
CA ASP A 90 25.97 -26.22 -1.02
C ASP A 90 27.11 -26.74 -0.14
N LEU A 91 26.84 -27.79 0.64
CA LEU A 91 27.81 -28.41 1.52
C LEU A 91 28.65 -29.43 0.72
N LEU A 92 29.83 -29.01 0.27
CA LEU A 92 30.78 -29.86 -0.46
C LEU A 92 31.94 -30.36 0.42
N ARG A 93 32.12 -29.75 1.60
CA ARG A 93 33.16 -30.01 2.59
C ARG A 93 32.70 -29.48 3.95
N ASP A 94 33.46 -29.79 5.01
CA ASP A 94 33.26 -29.16 6.32
C ASP A 94 33.20 -27.64 6.17
N THR A 95 32.11 -27.07 6.65
CA THR A 95 31.78 -25.67 6.44
C THR A 95 31.45 -25.03 7.78
N PHE A 96 32.04 -23.87 8.02
CA PHE A 96 31.71 -23.03 9.15
C PHE A 96 30.96 -21.80 8.64
N ILE A 97 29.79 -21.51 9.21
CA ILE A 97 29.01 -20.33 8.86
C ILE A 97 28.86 -19.38 10.05
N PHE A 98 28.87 -18.09 9.74
CA PHE A 98 28.49 -17.05 10.68
C PHE A 98 27.11 -16.56 10.26
N VAL A 99 26.18 -16.57 11.20
CA VAL A 99 24.81 -16.15 10.97
C VAL A 99 24.51 -15.00 11.91
N GLU A 100 24.21 -13.85 11.33
CA GLU A 100 23.77 -12.69 12.07
C GLU A 100 22.24 -12.72 12.11
N LEU A 101 21.67 -13.00 13.28
CA LEU A 101 20.24 -12.93 13.50
C LEU A 101 19.94 -11.63 14.23
N GLU A 102 19.42 -10.65 13.51
CA GLU A 102 19.09 -9.38 14.13
C GLU A 102 17.94 -9.56 15.12
N HIS A 103 18.19 -9.21 16.39
CA HIS A 103 17.15 -9.02 17.39
C HIS A 103 16.29 -7.81 16.99
N HIS A 104 15.30 -8.06 16.15
CA HIS A 104 14.21 -7.14 15.92
C HIS A 104 13.04 -7.60 16.77
N GLY A 105 13.11 -7.36 18.08
CA GLY A 105 11.99 -7.62 18.98
C GLY A 105 10.83 -6.70 18.63
N HIS A 106 9.98 -7.09 17.66
CA HIS A 106 8.71 -6.47 17.28
C HIS A 106 8.59 -4.94 17.52
N PHE A 107 9.62 -4.18 17.11
CA PHE A 107 9.51 -2.73 17.08
C PHE A 107 8.79 -2.36 15.79
N LEU A 108 7.72 -1.55 15.90
CA LEU A 108 7.25 -0.73 14.80
C LEU A 108 8.28 0.38 14.54
N GLN A 109 9.47 -0.01 14.04
CA GLN A 109 10.36 0.73 13.14
C GLN A 109 11.72 0.07 12.98
N SER A 110 12.29 0.36 11.81
CA SER A 110 13.58 0.00 11.21
C SER A 110 13.76 -1.45 10.72
N ILE A 111 14.51 -1.49 9.62
CA ILE A 111 14.73 -2.53 8.64
C ILE A 111 16.21 -2.90 8.78
N THR A 112 16.52 -4.18 8.72
CA THR A 112 17.71 -4.63 8.01
C THR A 112 17.40 -5.89 7.21
N ILE A 113 17.66 -5.85 5.91
CA ILE A 113 18.28 -6.98 5.22
C ILE A 113 19.35 -6.36 4.32
N GLU A 114 20.60 -6.59 4.73
CA GLU A 114 21.89 -6.49 4.03
C GLU A 114 22.03 -5.51 2.85
N GLY A 115 22.97 -4.56 3.03
CA GLY A 115 23.57 -3.77 1.95
C GLY A 115 23.05 -2.34 1.88
N SER A 116 23.60 -1.48 2.75
CA SER A 116 23.65 -0.01 2.58
C SER A 116 22.33 0.70 2.20
N ARG A 117 21.23 0.32 2.84
CA ARG A 117 20.07 1.22 3.01
C ARG A 117 20.13 1.81 4.41
N VAL A 118 20.46 3.10 4.52
CA VAL A 118 20.23 3.87 5.75
C VAL A 118 18.74 3.79 6.04
N GLY A 119 18.35 2.92 6.98
CA GLY A 119 17.01 2.86 7.52
C GLY A 119 16.66 4.19 8.16
N SER A 120 15.45 4.67 7.93
CA SER A 120 14.98 5.95 8.42
C SER A 120 14.50 5.81 9.88
N GLU A 121 15.45 5.64 10.80
CA GLU A 121 15.12 5.38 12.22
C GLU A 121 14.46 6.57 12.96
N GLY A 122 14.33 7.75 12.34
CA GLY A 122 13.76 8.96 12.96
C GLY A 122 12.39 9.41 12.45
N ALA A 123 11.92 8.99 11.27
CA ALA A 123 10.52 9.20 10.87
C ALA A 123 9.54 8.36 11.70
N SER A 124 8.29 8.82 11.84
CA SER A 124 7.18 7.93 12.19
C SER A 124 6.85 7.09 10.95
N GLN A 125 7.26 5.83 10.97
CA GLN A 125 7.02 4.84 9.92
C GLN A 125 6.20 3.68 10.47
N ASN A 126 5.14 3.32 9.74
CA ASN A 126 4.41 2.06 9.92
C ASN A 126 4.65 1.17 8.71
N THR A 127 4.93 -0.11 8.93
CA THR A 127 5.21 -1.09 7.87
C THR A 127 4.15 -2.19 7.89
N ILE A 128 3.53 -2.43 6.74
CA ILE A 128 2.70 -3.60 6.47
C ILE A 128 3.58 -4.59 5.70
N ARG A 129 3.79 -5.77 6.29
CA ARG A 129 4.59 -6.87 5.72
C ARG A 129 3.74 -7.77 4.82
N TYR A 130 4.39 -8.58 3.99
CA TYR A 130 3.71 -9.42 3.00
C TYR A 130 2.64 -10.34 3.58
N ASN A 131 2.90 -10.94 4.76
CA ASN A 131 1.92 -11.77 5.46
C ASN A 131 0.61 -11.03 5.80
N GLU A 132 0.67 -9.74 6.14
CA GLU A 132 -0.52 -8.91 6.32
C GLU A 132 -1.14 -8.53 4.97
N ILE A 133 -0.33 -8.30 3.93
CA ILE A 133 -0.83 -8.06 2.56
C ILE A 133 -1.67 -9.25 2.08
N GLU A 134 -1.20 -10.47 2.30
CA GLU A 134 -1.90 -11.72 1.97
C GLU A 134 -3.27 -11.83 2.65
N LYS A 135 -3.40 -11.38 3.91
CA LYS A 135 -4.69 -11.40 4.63
C LYS A 135 -5.75 -10.54 3.95
N HIS A 136 -5.34 -9.52 3.21
CA HIS A 136 -6.22 -8.60 2.49
C HIS A 136 -6.31 -8.93 0.98
N SER A 137 -6.18 -10.22 0.62
CA SER A 137 -6.32 -10.69 -0.76
C SER A 137 -7.63 -10.26 -1.42
N GLY A 138 -7.51 -9.63 -2.59
CA GLY A 138 -8.65 -9.10 -3.35
C GLY A 138 -9.06 -7.66 -3.00
N GLU A 139 -8.49 -7.04 -1.97
CA GLU A 139 -8.82 -5.66 -1.57
C GLU A 139 -7.96 -4.60 -2.28
N PRO A 140 -8.45 -3.36 -2.44
CA PRO A 140 -7.66 -2.23 -2.94
C PRO A 140 -6.55 -1.78 -1.96
N LEU A 141 -5.47 -1.19 -2.50
CA LEU A 141 -4.33 -0.68 -1.71
C LEU A 141 -4.75 0.22 -0.53
N ALA A 142 -5.70 1.12 -0.74
CA ALA A 142 -6.13 2.06 0.28
C ALA A 142 -6.84 1.38 1.48
N VAL A 143 -7.54 0.26 1.25
CA VAL A 143 -8.20 -0.51 2.31
C VAL A 143 -7.16 -1.24 3.15
N LEU A 144 -6.15 -1.83 2.49
CA LEU A 144 -5.02 -2.43 3.19
C LEU A 144 -4.27 -1.44 4.08
N LEU A 145 -4.15 -0.17 3.65
CA LEU A 145 -3.51 0.88 4.43
C LEU A 145 -4.30 1.27 5.70
N GLU A 146 -5.58 0.93 5.82
CA GLU A 146 -6.36 1.16 7.05
C GLU A 146 -5.84 0.36 8.26
N GLN A 147 -4.98 -0.64 8.05
CA GLN A 147 -4.29 -1.37 9.13
C GLN A 147 -3.27 -0.50 9.88
N VAL A 148 -2.90 0.66 9.31
CA VAL A 148 -2.04 1.65 9.95
C VAL A 148 -2.89 2.62 10.77
N THR A 149 -2.52 2.83 12.04
CA THR A 149 -3.22 3.76 12.92
C THR A 149 -3.19 5.18 12.35
N GLY A 150 -4.35 5.85 12.34
CA GLY A 150 -4.51 7.20 11.76
C GLY A 150 -4.63 7.22 10.24
N VAL A 151 -4.84 6.06 9.61
CA VAL A 151 -5.10 5.93 8.18
C VAL A 151 -6.54 5.47 7.95
N SER A 152 -7.20 6.10 6.99
CA SER A 152 -8.56 5.78 6.51
C SER A 152 -8.55 5.72 4.99
N SER A 153 -9.67 5.35 4.36
CA SER A 153 -9.82 5.43 2.91
C SER A 153 -10.91 6.41 2.49
N TYR A 154 -10.66 7.13 1.39
CA TYR A 154 -11.66 7.88 0.65
C TYR A 154 -12.14 7.02 -0.51
N LYS A 155 -13.41 6.60 -0.49
CA LYS A 155 -13.97 5.61 -1.40
C LYS A 155 -14.88 6.24 -2.44
N ASN A 156 -14.98 5.60 -3.59
CA ASN A 156 -16.02 5.85 -4.59
C ASN A 156 -16.69 4.52 -4.94
N GLY A 157 -17.56 4.06 -4.05
CA GLY A 157 -18.15 2.72 -4.11
C GLY A 157 -17.26 1.66 -3.50
N SER A 158 -17.44 0.42 -3.96
CA SER A 158 -16.80 -0.78 -3.42
C SER A 158 -15.41 -1.08 -3.99
N GLY A 159 -15.18 -0.75 -5.26
CA GLY A 159 -13.95 -1.12 -5.98
C GLY A 159 -12.85 -0.05 -6.02
N ILE A 160 -13.13 1.17 -5.58
CA ILE A 160 -12.27 2.33 -5.79
C ILE A 160 -12.02 3.07 -4.48
N ALA A 161 -10.74 3.19 -4.09
CA ALA A 161 -10.36 3.83 -2.85
C ALA A 161 -8.98 4.51 -2.90
N LYS A 162 -8.81 5.58 -2.12
CA LYS A 162 -7.56 6.31 -1.91
C LYS A 162 -7.22 6.44 -0.43
N PRO A 163 -5.94 6.41 -0.04
CA PRO A 163 -5.58 6.57 1.37
C PRO A 163 -5.82 8.00 1.84
N ILE A 164 -6.19 8.11 3.11
CA ILE A 164 -6.24 9.35 3.89
C ILE A 164 -5.31 9.17 5.10
N ILE A 165 -4.34 10.05 5.29
CA ILE A 165 -3.39 10.03 6.41
C ILE A 165 -3.57 11.31 7.21
N ASN A 166 -4.00 11.19 8.47
CA ASN A 166 -4.24 12.33 9.35
C ASN A 166 -5.12 13.42 8.71
N GLY A 167 -6.18 13.00 8.01
CA GLY A 167 -7.14 13.88 7.32
C GLY A 167 -6.70 14.39 5.95
N MET A 168 -5.47 14.13 5.52
CA MET A 168 -4.96 14.52 4.21
C MET A 168 -5.21 13.41 3.19
N SER A 169 -5.61 13.77 1.96
CA SER A 169 -5.93 12.83 0.89
C SER A 169 -5.49 13.35 -0.49
N GLY A 170 -5.59 12.50 -1.52
CA GLY A 170 -5.31 12.87 -2.91
C GLY A 170 -3.85 13.30 -3.11
N ASN A 171 -3.65 14.42 -3.80
CA ASN A 171 -2.31 14.95 -4.11
C ASN A 171 -1.49 15.38 -2.87
N ARG A 172 -2.07 15.30 -1.66
CA ARG A 172 -1.37 15.54 -0.39
C ARG A 172 -0.61 14.32 0.14
N ILE A 173 -0.80 13.15 -0.48
CA ILE A 173 -0.07 11.91 -0.15
C ILE A 173 0.63 11.43 -1.42
N SER A 174 1.95 11.28 -1.36
CA SER A 174 2.68 10.67 -2.47
C SER A 174 2.73 9.16 -2.30
N ILE A 175 2.36 8.44 -3.36
CA ILE A 175 2.44 6.98 -3.41
C ILE A 175 3.58 6.63 -4.38
N LEU A 176 4.57 5.88 -3.90
CA LEU A 176 5.73 5.49 -4.69
C LEU A 176 5.67 4.00 -5.00
N ASN A 177 5.70 3.68 -6.28
CA ASN A 177 5.84 2.33 -6.80
C ASN A 177 7.32 2.06 -7.09
N ASN A 178 7.94 1.17 -6.30
CA ASN A 178 9.38 0.87 -6.41
C ASN A 178 10.22 2.17 -6.45
N GLY A 179 9.99 3.08 -5.51
CA GLY A 179 10.76 4.33 -5.37
C GLY A 179 10.55 5.40 -6.45
N ILE A 180 9.57 5.23 -7.35
CA ILE A 180 9.12 6.27 -8.30
C ILE A 180 7.71 6.71 -7.93
N VAL A 181 7.45 8.02 -7.91
CA VAL A 181 6.10 8.55 -7.68
C VAL A 181 5.16 8.01 -8.75
N GLN A 182 4.10 7.34 -8.33
CA GLN A 182 3.10 6.78 -9.24
C GLN A 182 2.48 7.92 -10.05
N ALA A 183 2.64 7.85 -11.36
CA ALA A 183 2.09 8.80 -12.28
C ALA A 183 0.86 8.21 -12.95
N GLY A 184 -0.26 8.88 -12.79
CA GLY A 184 -1.53 8.66 -13.48
C GLY A 184 -2.36 9.93 -13.31
N GLN A 185 -3.59 9.95 -13.81
CA GLN A 185 -4.50 11.06 -13.52
C GLN A 185 -5.00 10.98 -12.07
N GLN A 186 -4.14 10.91 -11.06
CA GLN A 186 -4.46 10.62 -9.66
C GLN A 186 -5.26 11.74 -8.93
N TRP A 187 -5.94 12.62 -9.67
CA TRP A 187 -6.59 13.82 -9.15
C TRP A 187 -8.01 13.60 -8.63
N GLY A 188 -8.80 12.74 -9.29
CA GLY A 188 -10.17 12.41 -8.89
C GLY A 188 -10.22 11.47 -7.69
N SER A 189 -11.25 11.52 -6.85
CA SER A 189 -11.42 10.59 -5.73
C SER A 189 -11.57 9.12 -6.16
N ASP A 190 -12.04 8.95 -7.39
CA ASP A 190 -12.31 7.71 -8.08
C ASP A 190 -11.10 7.15 -8.86
N HIS A 191 -9.99 7.88 -8.91
CA HIS A 191 -8.80 7.48 -9.66
C HIS A 191 -7.84 6.68 -8.77
N ALA A 192 -8.24 5.50 -8.29
CA ALA A 192 -7.44 4.68 -7.39
C ALA A 192 -5.99 4.45 -7.92
N PRO A 193 -5.00 4.25 -7.04
CA PRO A 193 -3.63 3.94 -7.47
C PRO A 193 -3.60 2.69 -8.35
N GLU A 194 -3.06 2.81 -9.57
CA GLU A 194 -3.01 1.71 -10.55
C GLU A 194 -1.87 0.72 -10.24
N ILE A 195 -1.90 0.14 -9.04
CA ILE A 195 -0.83 -0.68 -8.49
C ILE A 195 -1.45 -1.85 -7.75
N ASP A 196 -0.99 -3.05 -8.08
CA ASP A 196 -1.36 -4.25 -7.36
C ASP A 196 -0.52 -4.39 -6.08
N PRO A 197 -1.13 -4.38 -4.88
CA PRO A 197 -0.41 -4.58 -3.62
C PRO A 197 0.36 -5.91 -3.55
N PHE A 198 -0.05 -6.94 -4.30
CA PHE A 198 0.62 -8.25 -4.30
C PHE A 198 1.93 -8.27 -5.10
N SER A 199 2.21 -7.20 -5.86
CA SER A 199 3.48 -7.05 -6.58
C SER A 199 4.64 -6.57 -5.70
N VAL A 200 4.37 -6.21 -4.44
CA VAL A 200 5.37 -5.69 -3.50
C VAL A 200 5.45 -6.53 -2.24
N GLU A 201 6.56 -6.42 -1.51
CA GLU A 201 6.79 -7.20 -0.29
C GLU A 201 6.31 -6.47 0.96
N GLN A 202 6.51 -5.16 0.97
CA GLN A 202 6.16 -4.34 2.10
C GLN A 202 5.66 -2.97 1.66
N ILE A 203 4.76 -2.44 2.46
CA ILE A 203 4.15 -1.12 2.27
C ILE A 203 4.47 -0.29 3.50
N LYS A 204 5.10 0.86 3.30
CA LYS A 204 5.54 1.75 4.38
C LYS A 204 4.78 3.07 4.31
N VAL A 205 4.21 3.49 5.42
CA VAL A 205 3.65 4.83 5.58
C VAL A 205 4.64 5.67 6.35
N ILE A 206 5.27 6.64 5.69
CA ILE A 206 6.30 7.52 6.25
C ILE A 206 5.72 8.90 6.52
N LYS A 207 6.01 9.43 7.71
CA LYS A 207 5.69 10.78 8.16
C LYS A 207 6.93 11.45 8.75
N GLY A 208 7.05 12.78 8.63
CA GLY A 208 8.16 13.55 9.20
C GLY A 208 9.23 13.93 8.17
N VAL A 209 10.48 14.04 8.61
CA VAL A 209 11.61 14.59 7.82
C VAL A 209 11.93 13.76 6.57
N ASP A 210 11.74 12.45 6.65
CA ASP A 210 12.10 11.54 5.55
C ASP A 210 11.27 11.74 4.28
N VAL A 211 10.08 12.33 4.40
CA VAL A 211 9.20 12.68 3.28
C VAL A 211 9.87 13.65 2.29
N ILE A 212 10.85 14.45 2.73
CA ILE A 212 11.57 15.45 1.94
C ILE A 212 12.25 14.84 0.68
N ALA A 213 12.75 13.62 0.76
CA ALA A 213 13.46 12.97 -0.36
C ALA A 213 12.54 12.35 -1.43
N TYR A 214 11.29 12.06 -1.09
CA TYR A 214 10.38 11.31 -1.96
C TYR A 214 9.56 12.19 -2.91
N GLY A 215 9.74 13.51 -2.78
CA GLY A 215 9.09 14.50 -3.62
C GLY A 215 7.57 14.47 -3.52
N GLY A 216 6.95 15.20 -4.44
CA GLY A 216 5.50 15.37 -4.46
C GLY A 216 4.99 16.29 -3.36
N ASN A 217 3.69 16.53 -3.46
CA ASN A 217 2.94 17.51 -2.70
C ASN A 217 2.56 16.98 -1.28
N SER A 218 3.50 16.29 -0.62
CA SER A 218 3.28 15.32 0.48
C SER A 218 2.99 15.93 1.86
N LEU A 219 1.94 16.76 1.99
CA LEU A 219 1.49 17.36 3.25
C LEU A 219 1.01 16.33 4.30
N GLY A 220 0.48 15.19 3.85
CA GLY A 220 -0.06 14.12 4.69
C GLY A 220 0.96 13.05 5.07
N GLY A 221 1.85 12.72 4.15
CA GLY A 221 2.85 11.66 4.29
C GLY A 221 3.16 10.99 2.94
N VAL A 222 3.93 9.91 3.00
CA VAL A 222 4.35 9.14 1.83
C VAL A 222 4.02 7.67 2.05
N VAL A 223 3.48 7.00 1.02
CA VAL A 223 3.32 5.55 0.98
C VAL A 223 4.37 4.98 0.04
N LEU A 224 5.33 4.22 0.58
CA LEU A 224 6.31 3.49 -0.22
C LEU A 224 5.87 2.05 -0.39
N MET A 225 5.81 1.59 -1.63
CA MET A 225 5.66 0.17 -1.96
C MET A 225 6.99 -0.35 -2.45
N GLU A 226 7.60 -1.23 -1.67
CA GLU A 226 8.95 -1.70 -1.91
C GLU A 226 8.97 -3.19 -2.25
N PRO A 227 9.71 -3.59 -3.30
CA PRO A 227 9.99 -5.01 -3.54
C PRO A 227 10.93 -5.55 -2.44
N ALA A 228 10.80 -6.83 -2.10
CA ALA A 228 11.74 -7.54 -1.23
C ALA A 228 13.12 -7.63 -1.90
N SER A 229 14.17 -7.86 -1.10
CA SER A 229 15.37 -8.52 -1.60
C SER A 229 14.99 -9.90 -2.17
N ILE A 230 15.69 -10.35 -3.21
CA ILE A 230 15.50 -11.71 -3.72
C ILE A 230 16.46 -12.60 -2.92
N PRO A 231 15.96 -13.64 -2.20
CA PRO A 231 16.82 -14.57 -1.47
C PRO A 231 17.93 -15.13 -2.36
N LYS A 232 19.13 -15.31 -1.81
CA LYS A 232 20.28 -15.85 -2.54
C LYS A 232 20.22 -17.38 -2.65
N ASP A 233 19.12 -17.86 -3.21
CA ASP A 233 18.85 -19.27 -3.48
C ASP A 233 18.85 -19.54 -5.00
N PRO A 234 19.69 -20.47 -5.50
CA PRO A 234 19.70 -20.86 -6.91
C PRO A 234 18.48 -21.64 -7.36
N HIS A 235 17.67 -22.18 -6.45
CA HIS A 235 16.43 -22.86 -6.77
C HIS A 235 15.30 -21.87 -7.07
N LEU A 236 14.31 -22.36 -7.82
CA LEU A 236 13.10 -21.61 -8.11
C LEU A 236 12.21 -21.68 -6.87
N HIS A 237 11.91 -20.53 -6.28
CA HIS A 237 11.02 -20.43 -5.13
C HIS A 237 9.89 -19.45 -5.44
N GLY A 238 8.78 -19.57 -4.71
CA GLY A 238 7.63 -18.74 -5.00
C GLY A 238 6.44 -18.92 -4.08
N ILE A 239 5.45 -18.09 -4.33
CA ILE A 239 4.16 -18.10 -3.63
C ILE A 239 3.06 -18.09 -4.69
N GLN A 240 2.10 -18.99 -4.52
CA GLN A 240 0.82 -18.99 -5.23
C GLN A 240 -0.28 -18.75 -4.21
N LEU A 241 -1.12 -17.74 -4.44
CA LEU A 241 -2.25 -17.41 -3.60
C LEU A 241 -3.50 -17.36 -4.46
N ILE A 242 -4.52 -18.13 -4.08
CA ILE A 242 -5.85 -18.05 -4.65
C ILE A 242 -6.84 -17.77 -3.54
N SER A 243 -7.80 -16.88 -3.79
CA SER A 243 -8.87 -16.60 -2.84
C SER A 243 -10.20 -16.35 -3.53
N PHE A 244 -11.27 -16.78 -2.88
CA PHE A 244 -12.65 -16.58 -3.29
C PHE A 244 -13.39 -15.81 -2.21
N GLN A 245 -14.15 -14.80 -2.59
CA GLN A 245 -15.01 -14.02 -1.69
C GLN A 245 -16.48 -14.17 -2.10
N THR A 246 -17.37 -14.39 -1.13
CA THR A 246 -18.81 -14.60 -1.39
C THR A 246 -19.49 -13.33 -1.91
N ASN A 247 -19.16 -12.16 -1.37
CA ASN A 247 -19.75 -10.92 -1.85
C ASN A 247 -19.11 -10.55 -3.20
N GLY A 248 -19.92 -10.39 -4.25
CA GLY A 248 -19.42 -10.18 -5.62
C GLY A 248 -18.89 -11.44 -6.31
N ASN A 249 -18.95 -12.62 -5.68
CA ASN A 249 -18.34 -13.87 -6.18
C ASN A 249 -16.93 -13.62 -6.75
N LEU A 250 -16.10 -12.91 -5.97
CA LEU A 250 -14.81 -12.40 -6.41
C LEU A 250 -13.75 -13.49 -6.31
N LEU A 251 -13.12 -13.81 -7.44
CA LEU A 251 -11.90 -14.60 -7.49
C LEU A 251 -10.69 -13.67 -7.56
N ALA A 252 -9.72 -13.88 -6.69
CA ALA A 252 -8.42 -13.21 -6.73
C ALA A 252 -7.28 -14.23 -6.75
N TYR A 253 -6.28 -13.96 -7.57
CA TYR A 253 -5.09 -14.79 -7.74
C TYR A 253 -3.85 -13.91 -7.70
N ALA A 254 -2.81 -14.37 -7.00
CA ALA A 254 -1.50 -13.74 -6.97
C ALA A 254 -0.41 -14.81 -7.03
N SER A 255 0.63 -14.53 -7.82
CA SER A 255 1.76 -15.40 -8.05
C SER A 255 3.05 -14.59 -7.97
N LYS A 256 4.02 -15.12 -7.23
CA LYS A 256 5.37 -14.58 -7.10
C LYS A 256 6.34 -15.72 -7.37
N VAL A 257 7.26 -15.55 -8.30
CA VAL A 257 8.27 -16.54 -8.66
C VAL A 257 9.62 -15.87 -8.73
N GLU A 258 10.61 -16.46 -8.08
CA GLU A 258 11.91 -15.86 -7.83
C GLU A 258 13.04 -16.86 -8.05
N VAL A 259 14.18 -16.34 -8.51
CA VAL A 259 15.41 -17.10 -8.66
C VAL A 259 16.62 -16.18 -8.53
N SER A 260 17.63 -16.62 -7.79
CA SER A 260 18.91 -15.93 -7.68
C SER A 260 20.01 -16.77 -8.31
N LYS A 261 20.60 -16.29 -9.41
CA LYS A 261 21.77 -16.91 -10.04
C LYS A 261 23.00 -16.05 -9.80
N LYS A 262 24.21 -16.64 -9.88
CA LYS A 262 25.50 -15.96 -9.64
C LYS A 262 25.68 -14.60 -10.34
N LYS A 263 25.01 -14.36 -11.47
CA LYS A 263 25.14 -13.11 -12.27
C LYS A 263 23.92 -12.20 -12.20
N PHE A 264 22.76 -12.69 -11.77
CA PHE A 264 21.52 -11.94 -11.74
C PHE A 264 20.49 -12.60 -10.84
N ASP A 265 19.63 -11.76 -10.28
CA ASP A 265 18.42 -12.19 -9.60
C ASP A 265 17.22 -11.74 -10.42
N CYS A 266 16.18 -12.56 -10.45
CA CYS A 266 14.95 -12.27 -11.17
C CYS A 266 13.74 -12.61 -10.31
N ARG A 267 12.78 -11.69 -10.29
CA ARG A 267 11.44 -11.90 -9.74
C ARG A 267 10.42 -11.61 -10.83
N TRP A 268 9.43 -12.48 -10.96
CA TRP A 268 8.23 -12.25 -11.74
C TRP A 268 7.01 -12.32 -10.83
N THR A 269 6.11 -11.36 -10.97
CA THR A 269 4.82 -11.36 -10.28
C THR A 269 3.67 -11.29 -11.27
N LEU A 270 2.56 -11.93 -10.92
CA LEU A 270 1.32 -11.95 -11.69
C LEU A 270 0.16 -11.84 -10.70
N GLY A 271 -0.77 -10.93 -10.94
CA GLY A 271 -1.97 -10.76 -10.13
C GLY A 271 -3.21 -10.64 -11.00
N GLY A 272 -4.34 -11.14 -10.51
CA GLY A 272 -5.62 -11.09 -11.23
C GLY A 272 -6.80 -11.05 -10.29
N LYS A 273 -7.83 -10.29 -10.64
CA LYS A 273 -9.11 -10.23 -9.92
C LYS A 273 -10.28 -10.27 -10.91
N TYR A 274 -11.33 -11.00 -10.55
CA TYR A 274 -12.56 -11.08 -11.34
C TYR A 274 -13.76 -11.22 -10.41
N GLY A 275 -14.67 -10.25 -10.44
CA GLY A 275 -15.85 -10.22 -9.58
C GLY A 275 -17.01 -9.50 -10.25
N GLY A 276 -18.23 -9.86 -9.84
CA GLY A 276 -19.46 -9.23 -10.28
C GLY A 276 -19.99 -8.22 -9.26
N ASP A 277 -21.28 -7.94 -9.36
CA ASP A 277 -21.97 -6.98 -8.51
C ASP A 277 -21.88 -7.35 -7.03
N ARG A 278 -21.46 -6.38 -6.23
CA ARG A 278 -21.43 -6.48 -4.77
C ARG A 278 -22.84 -6.37 -4.22
N SER A 279 -23.04 -6.79 -2.97
CA SER A 279 -24.33 -6.70 -2.29
C SER A 279 -24.21 -5.99 -0.96
N THR A 280 -25.23 -5.20 -0.64
CA THR A 280 -25.55 -4.75 0.71
C THR A 280 -26.29 -5.89 1.46
N PRO A 281 -26.68 -5.71 2.73
CA PRO A 281 -27.54 -6.68 3.42
C PRO A 281 -28.86 -6.98 2.70
N ASP A 282 -29.41 -5.99 1.97
CA ASP A 282 -30.80 -6.04 1.47
C ASP A 282 -30.90 -6.08 -0.08
N TYR A 283 -29.86 -5.65 -0.80
CA TYR A 283 -29.92 -5.47 -2.26
C TYR A 283 -28.54 -5.47 -2.94
N TYR A 284 -28.52 -5.74 -4.25
CA TYR A 284 -27.33 -5.65 -5.09
C TYR A 284 -26.94 -4.20 -5.43
N LEU A 285 -25.65 -3.95 -5.38
CA LEU A 285 -25.01 -2.76 -5.91
C LEU A 285 -24.78 -2.97 -7.41
N THR A 286 -25.83 -2.76 -8.22
CA THR A 286 -25.80 -3.05 -9.65
C THR A 286 -24.71 -2.28 -10.40
N ASN A 287 -23.99 -2.99 -11.27
CA ASN A 287 -22.84 -2.52 -12.05
C ASN A 287 -21.62 -2.12 -11.20
N THR A 288 -21.28 -2.95 -10.21
CA THR A 288 -20.08 -2.76 -9.36
C THR A 288 -19.03 -3.87 -9.53
N GLY A 289 -19.20 -4.71 -10.55
CA GLY A 289 -18.20 -5.71 -10.94
C GLY A 289 -16.85 -5.10 -11.30
N LEU A 290 -15.81 -5.94 -11.20
CA LEU A 290 -14.43 -5.55 -11.49
C LEU A 290 -13.65 -6.66 -12.20
N LYS A 291 -12.68 -6.25 -13.02
CA LYS A 291 -11.68 -7.13 -13.63
C LYS A 291 -10.32 -6.46 -13.55
N GLU A 292 -9.31 -7.17 -13.08
CA GLU A 292 -7.95 -6.64 -12.93
C GLU A 292 -6.93 -7.69 -13.38
N LEU A 293 -5.88 -7.23 -14.05
CA LEU A 293 -4.71 -8.03 -14.41
C LEU A 293 -3.45 -7.19 -14.21
N SER A 294 -2.50 -7.70 -13.44
CA SER A 294 -1.23 -7.06 -13.15
C SER A 294 -0.08 -8.04 -13.44
N SER A 295 1.08 -7.53 -13.87
CA SER A 295 2.30 -8.32 -13.87
C SER A 295 3.51 -7.41 -13.72
N SER A 296 4.54 -7.88 -13.03
CA SER A 296 5.81 -7.17 -12.93
C SER A 296 6.99 -8.11 -13.11
N ILE A 297 8.09 -7.58 -13.64
CA ILE A 297 9.37 -8.25 -13.67
C ILE A 297 10.42 -7.35 -13.03
N PHE A 298 11.24 -7.95 -12.17
CA PHE A 298 12.30 -7.25 -11.47
C PHE A 298 13.61 -8.01 -11.64
N PHE A 299 14.59 -7.33 -12.24
CA PHE A 299 15.91 -7.87 -12.50
C PHE A 299 16.93 -7.09 -11.69
N ILE A 300 17.77 -7.81 -10.95
CA ILE A 300 18.86 -7.25 -10.15
C ILE A 300 20.18 -7.85 -10.63
N ARG A 301 21.19 -7.00 -10.80
CA ARG A 301 22.57 -7.41 -11.03
C ARG A 301 23.48 -6.71 -10.04
N ASP A 302 23.89 -7.45 -9.02
CA ASP A 302 24.84 -6.98 -8.03
C ASP A 302 26.28 -7.31 -8.43
N ARG A 303 27.18 -6.37 -8.12
CA ARG A 303 28.63 -6.48 -8.15
C ARG A 303 29.16 -5.86 -6.86
N ILE A 304 30.42 -6.15 -6.52
CA ILE A 304 31.06 -5.75 -5.25
C ILE A 304 30.81 -4.27 -4.85
N LYS A 305 30.81 -3.34 -5.81
CA LYS A 305 30.62 -1.90 -5.56
C LYS A 305 29.52 -1.26 -6.39
N SER A 306 28.72 -2.05 -7.08
CA SER A 306 27.65 -1.51 -7.92
C SER A 306 26.48 -2.46 -8.04
N SER A 307 25.28 -1.90 -8.11
CA SER A 307 24.05 -2.65 -8.30
C SER A 307 23.25 -2.00 -9.43
N THR A 308 22.81 -2.79 -10.39
CA THR A 308 21.91 -2.35 -11.45
C THR A 308 20.58 -3.05 -11.28
N ARG A 309 19.49 -2.29 -11.31
CA ARG A 309 18.13 -2.79 -11.14
C ARG A 309 17.26 -2.32 -12.29
N VAL A 310 16.51 -3.25 -12.88
CA VAL A 310 15.52 -2.96 -13.93
C VAL A 310 14.18 -3.50 -13.46
N TYR A 311 13.16 -2.66 -13.50
CA TYR A 311 11.79 -3.01 -13.13
C TYR A 311 10.85 -2.61 -14.24
N ALA A 312 9.95 -3.51 -14.61
CA ALA A 312 8.84 -3.19 -15.51
C ALA A 312 7.55 -3.77 -14.95
N SER A 313 6.46 -3.02 -15.05
CA SER A 313 5.14 -3.46 -14.59
C SER A 313 4.03 -3.02 -15.53
N ILE A 314 2.99 -3.86 -15.59
CA ILE A 314 1.73 -3.58 -16.26
C ILE A 314 0.60 -3.74 -15.25
N PHE A 315 -0.42 -2.89 -15.36
CA PHE A 315 -1.64 -2.96 -14.57
C PHE A 315 -2.82 -2.56 -15.44
N ASN A 316 -3.79 -3.44 -15.60
CA ASN A 316 -5.02 -3.19 -16.36
C ASN A 316 -6.23 -3.47 -15.47
N THR A 317 -7.19 -2.56 -15.47
CA THR A 317 -8.43 -2.73 -14.72
C THR A 317 -9.65 -2.23 -15.50
N GLU A 318 -10.78 -2.92 -15.34
CA GLU A 318 -12.12 -2.51 -15.74
C GLU A 318 -13.01 -2.51 -14.49
N LEU A 319 -13.56 -1.35 -14.15
CA LEU A 319 -14.31 -1.13 -12.91
C LEU A 319 -15.70 -0.60 -13.24
N GLY A 320 -16.73 -1.28 -12.77
CA GLY A 320 -18.11 -0.79 -12.80
C GLY A 320 -18.33 0.34 -11.82
N ILE A 321 -19.15 1.31 -12.21
CA ILE A 321 -19.66 2.36 -11.33
C ILE A 321 -21.14 2.09 -11.10
N LEU A 322 -21.59 2.21 -9.84
CA LEU A 322 -22.96 1.95 -9.43
C LEU A 322 -23.96 2.59 -10.41
N ARG A 323 -24.79 1.79 -11.06
CA ARG A 323 -25.72 2.31 -12.08
C ARG A 323 -26.68 3.35 -11.50
N GLY A 324 -27.08 3.17 -10.25
CA GLY A 324 -28.01 4.03 -9.51
C GLY A 324 -27.51 5.43 -9.18
N SER A 325 -26.22 5.75 -9.38
CA SER A 325 -25.71 7.12 -9.17
C SER A 325 -25.90 8.04 -10.38
N HIS A 326 -26.22 7.50 -11.58
CA HIS A 326 -26.40 8.29 -12.80
C HIS A 326 -27.89 8.53 -13.08
N ILE A 327 -28.34 9.76 -12.81
CA ILE A 327 -29.76 10.15 -12.85
C ILE A 327 -30.06 11.12 -14.00
N GLY A 328 -31.18 10.91 -14.69
CA GLY A 328 -31.51 11.62 -15.92
C GLY A 328 -32.12 13.02 -15.74
N ASN A 329 -32.75 13.30 -14.59
CA ASN A 329 -33.44 14.56 -14.31
C ASN A 329 -33.32 14.95 -12.82
N VAL A 330 -33.66 16.21 -12.50
CA VAL A 330 -33.43 16.78 -11.16
C VAL A 330 -34.38 16.17 -10.12
N THR A 331 -35.63 15.90 -10.47
CA THR A 331 -36.62 15.32 -9.56
C THR A 331 -36.19 13.92 -9.09
N ASP A 332 -35.78 13.06 -10.02
CA ASP A 332 -35.29 11.73 -9.70
C ASP A 332 -33.99 11.80 -8.89
N LEU A 333 -33.13 12.81 -9.11
CA LEU A 333 -31.89 12.97 -8.35
C LEU A 333 -32.19 13.32 -6.88
N GLN A 334 -33.13 14.24 -6.66
CA GLN A 334 -33.59 14.59 -5.30
C GLN A 334 -34.16 13.38 -4.57
N GLN A 335 -34.92 12.53 -5.27
CA GLN A 335 -35.42 11.27 -4.73
C GLN A 335 -34.30 10.26 -4.49
N ALA A 336 -33.37 10.10 -5.43
CA ALA A 336 -32.29 9.11 -5.35
C ALA A 336 -31.38 9.35 -4.14
N ILE A 337 -31.09 10.61 -3.80
CA ILE A 337 -30.22 10.97 -2.67
C ILE A 337 -30.82 10.53 -1.32
N THR A 338 -32.14 10.45 -1.20
CA THR A 338 -32.84 10.11 0.05
C THR A 338 -33.39 8.68 0.07
N LYS A 339 -33.25 7.94 -1.03
CA LYS A 339 -33.81 6.59 -1.16
C LYS A 339 -32.97 5.56 -0.42
N GLU A 340 -33.63 4.56 0.18
CA GLU A 340 -32.94 3.44 0.84
C GLU A 340 -32.28 2.48 -0.15
N ILE A 341 -33.01 2.16 -1.23
CA ILE A 341 -32.57 1.30 -2.33
C ILE A 341 -32.35 2.17 -3.57
N PRO A 342 -31.16 2.14 -4.19
CA PRO A 342 -30.86 2.93 -5.38
C PRO A 342 -31.85 2.70 -6.52
N LEU A 343 -32.02 3.71 -7.38
CA LEU A 343 -32.66 3.51 -8.67
C LEU A 343 -31.82 2.58 -9.55
N PHE A 344 -32.47 1.86 -10.47
CA PHE A 344 -31.80 0.93 -11.40
C PHE A 344 -31.08 -0.26 -10.72
N THR A 345 -31.41 -0.57 -9.47
CA THR A 345 -31.00 -1.81 -8.82
C THR A 345 -31.70 -3.00 -9.50
N GLN A 346 -30.90 -4.01 -9.86
CA GLN A 346 -31.36 -5.30 -10.36
C GLN A 346 -31.47 -6.29 -9.20
N GLU A 347 -32.46 -7.19 -9.28
CA GLU A 347 -32.69 -8.23 -8.26
C GLU A 347 -31.74 -9.42 -8.39
N GLN A 348 -31.00 -9.52 -9.50
CA GLN A 348 -30.15 -10.66 -9.82
C GLN A 348 -28.68 -10.24 -9.86
N PHE A 349 -27.82 -11.12 -9.38
CA PHE A 349 -26.37 -10.97 -9.48
C PHE A 349 -25.90 -11.00 -10.95
N SER A 350 -24.89 -10.20 -11.28
CA SER A 350 -24.30 -10.15 -12.62
C SER A 350 -22.78 -9.92 -12.58
N TYR A 351 -22.06 -10.56 -13.50
CA TYR A 351 -20.65 -10.26 -13.80
C TYR A 351 -20.47 -9.20 -14.91
N GLN A 352 -21.57 -8.74 -15.50
CA GLN A 352 -21.51 -7.78 -16.61
C GLN A 352 -21.12 -6.40 -16.08
N ILE A 353 -20.15 -5.78 -16.75
CA ILE A 353 -19.73 -4.41 -16.46
C ILE A 353 -20.18 -3.53 -17.62
N GLU A 354 -21.26 -2.80 -17.39
CA GLU A 354 -21.87 -1.85 -18.30
C GLU A 354 -21.44 -0.41 -17.97
N SER A 355 -21.83 0.54 -18.82
CA SER A 355 -21.65 1.96 -18.50
C SER A 355 -22.67 2.36 -17.43
N PRO A 356 -22.27 3.14 -16.40
CA PRO A 356 -20.99 3.84 -16.26
C PRO A 356 -19.85 2.94 -15.77
N LYS A 357 -18.65 3.11 -16.33
CA LYS A 357 -17.47 2.30 -15.97
C LYS A 357 -16.16 2.97 -16.33
N GLN A 358 -15.07 2.46 -15.76
CA GLN A 358 -13.71 2.85 -16.10
C GLN A 358 -12.94 1.69 -16.74
N LYS A 359 -12.04 2.01 -17.66
CA LYS A 359 -10.99 1.13 -18.19
C LYS A 359 -9.66 1.85 -18.08
N VAL A 360 -8.74 1.32 -17.29
CA VAL A 360 -7.45 1.95 -17.03
C VAL A 360 -6.33 0.96 -17.31
N GLY A 361 -5.33 1.40 -18.07
CA GLY A 361 -4.07 0.69 -18.28
C GLY A 361 -2.91 1.55 -17.80
N HIS A 362 -2.01 0.98 -17.00
CA HIS A 362 -0.79 1.61 -16.51
C HIS A 362 0.42 0.74 -16.81
N TYR A 363 1.48 1.38 -17.30
CA TYR A 363 2.73 0.75 -17.68
C TYR A 363 3.87 1.57 -17.08
N LEU A 364 4.81 0.89 -16.42
CA LEU A 364 6.00 1.52 -15.83
C LEU A 364 7.23 0.73 -16.26
N ILE A 365 8.28 1.45 -16.67
CA ILE A 365 9.64 0.93 -16.75
C ILE A 365 10.57 1.82 -15.95
N LYS A 366 11.46 1.22 -15.16
CA LYS A 366 12.42 1.89 -14.31
C LYS A 366 13.78 1.22 -14.43
N PHE A 367 14.81 2.05 -14.61
CA PHE A 367 16.21 1.70 -14.47
C PHE A 367 16.78 2.42 -13.24
N SER A 368 17.52 1.70 -12.40
CA SER A 368 18.31 2.28 -11.30
C SER A 368 19.72 1.70 -11.33
N HIS A 369 20.71 2.57 -11.17
CA HIS A 369 22.10 2.19 -11.00
C HIS A 369 22.67 2.83 -9.75
N GLN A 370 23.19 2.00 -8.86
CA GLN A 370 23.86 2.41 -7.64
C GLN A 370 25.35 2.08 -7.73
N ARG A 371 26.19 3.00 -7.25
CA ARG A 371 27.64 2.82 -7.14
C ARG A 371 28.13 3.27 -5.78
N GLN A 372 28.72 2.35 -5.05
CA GLN A 372 29.31 2.59 -3.74
C GLN A 372 30.80 2.90 -3.87
N THR A 373 31.24 3.92 -3.15
CA THR A 373 32.66 4.27 -2.92
C THR A 373 32.99 4.03 -1.45
N LYS A 374 34.12 4.54 -0.94
CA LYS A 374 34.46 4.39 0.49
C LYS A 374 33.48 5.11 1.42
N ILE A 375 32.94 6.25 0.98
CA ILE A 375 32.10 7.12 1.80
C ILE A 375 30.77 7.51 1.13
N HIS A 376 30.73 7.54 -0.21
CA HIS A 376 29.55 7.92 -0.99
C HIS A 376 28.84 6.70 -1.58
N LEU A 377 27.52 6.78 -1.67
CA LEU A 377 26.64 5.91 -2.42
C LEU A 377 25.85 6.77 -3.42
N TYR A 378 26.30 6.75 -4.67
CA TYR A 378 25.64 7.43 -5.77
C TYR A 378 24.52 6.55 -6.33
N GLU A 379 23.38 7.16 -6.63
CA GLU A 379 22.25 6.51 -7.27
C GLU A 379 21.70 7.37 -8.40
N MET A 380 21.56 6.76 -9.58
CA MET A 380 20.83 7.34 -10.71
C MET A 380 19.59 6.50 -10.97
N ILE A 381 18.46 7.17 -11.18
CA ILE A 381 17.19 6.53 -11.53
C ILE A 381 16.63 7.21 -12.77
N ALA A 382 16.20 6.42 -13.75
CA ALA A 382 15.44 6.87 -14.90
C ALA A 382 14.17 6.02 -15.03
N ALA A 383 13.01 6.64 -15.17
CA ALA A 383 11.74 5.94 -15.30
C ALA A 383 10.82 6.59 -16.32
N ALA A 384 10.00 5.77 -16.97
CA ALA A 384 8.93 6.20 -17.85
C ALA A 384 7.63 5.48 -17.48
N GLN A 385 6.53 6.23 -17.44
CA GLN A 385 5.19 5.71 -17.15
C GLN A 385 4.22 6.13 -18.25
N ILE A 386 3.29 5.24 -18.59
CA ILE A 386 2.18 5.51 -19.50
C ILE A 386 0.90 5.09 -18.79
N ASN A 387 -0.06 6.01 -18.69
CA ASN A 387 -1.39 5.75 -18.17
C ASN A 387 -2.43 6.08 -19.25
N HIS A 388 -3.27 5.10 -19.60
CA HIS A 388 -4.40 5.29 -20.51
C HIS A 388 -5.71 5.04 -19.76
N ARG A 389 -6.43 6.11 -19.45
CA ARG A 389 -7.70 6.09 -18.72
C ARG A 389 -8.86 6.40 -19.65
N ARG A 390 -9.83 5.49 -19.71
CA ARG A 390 -11.08 5.65 -20.44
C ARG A 390 -12.25 5.51 -19.49
N GLU A 391 -13.17 6.46 -19.54
CA GLU A 391 -14.38 6.42 -18.72
C GLU A 391 -15.60 6.49 -19.62
N PHE A 392 -16.57 5.64 -19.31
CA PHE A 392 -17.78 5.45 -20.08
C PHE A 392 -18.96 5.90 -19.23
N ASP A 393 -19.94 6.48 -19.91
CA ASP A 393 -21.15 7.03 -19.30
C ASP A 393 -22.37 6.41 -19.97
N VAL A 394 -23.53 6.53 -19.31
CA VAL A 394 -24.82 6.14 -19.88
C VAL A 394 -25.20 7.19 -20.94
N ARG A 395 -25.12 6.83 -22.22
CA ARG A 395 -25.36 7.75 -23.34
C ARG A 395 -26.45 7.24 -24.27
N ARG A 396 -27.27 8.17 -24.77
CA ARG A 396 -28.33 7.89 -25.77
C ARG A 396 -27.73 7.54 -27.14
N ASN A 397 -28.54 6.84 -27.96
CA ASN A 397 -28.23 6.43 -29.34
C ASN A 397 -27.02 5.48 -29.44
N GLY A 398 -26.91 4.50 -28.53
CA GLY A 398 -25.86 3.48 -28.60
C GLY A 398 -24.43 3.98 -28.31
N ARG A 399 -24.26 5.21 -27.84
CA ARG A 399 -22.94 5.83 -27.60
C ARG A 399 -22.30 5.44 -26.27
N SER A 400 -22.94 4.60 -25.46
CA SER A 400 -22.41 4.15 -24.16
C SER A 400 -21.11 3.36 -24.30
N SER A 401 -20.82 2.80 -25.48
CA SER A 401 -19.56 2.14 -25.82
C SER A 401 -18.44 3.10 -26.25
N THR A 402 -18.75 4.38 -26.47
CA THR A 402 -17.76 5.44 -26.74
C THR A 402 -17.37 6.09 -25.42
N PRO A 403 -16.07 6.15 -25.07
CA PRO A 403 -15.62 6.83 -23.86
C PRO A 403 -16.11 8.28 -23.82
N ALA A 404 -16.61 8.70 -22.67
CA ALA A 404 -16.92 10.09 -22.38
C ALA A 404 -15.67 10.87 -21.93
N LEU A 405 -14.70 10.16 -21.34
CA LEU A 405 -13.36 10.65 -21.04
C LEU A 405 -12.34 9.67 -21.61
N ASN A 406 -11.30 10.17 -22.30
CA ASN A 406 -10.25 9.34 -22.88
C ASN A 406 -8.91 10.09 -22.75
N LEU A 407 -8.16 9.77 -21.70
CA LEU A 407 -6.96 10.47 -21.28
C LEU A 407 -5.73 9.58 -21.43
N LEU A 408 -4.72 10.09 -22.12
CA LEU A 408 -3.40 9.48 -22.19
C LEU A 408 -2.41 10.39 -21.45
N MET A 409 -1.77 9.86 -20.43
CA MET A 409 -0.69 10.54 -19.72
C MET A 409 0.62 9.78 -19.87
N GLN A 410 1.67 10.52 -20.21
CA GLN A 410 3.05 10.04 -20.25
C GLN A 410 3.84 10.78 -19.18
N SER A 411 4.64 10.07 -18.41
CA SER A 411 5.48 10.63 -17.36
C SER A 411 6.92 10.15 -17.51
N TYR A 412 7.88 11.07 -17.42
CA TYR A 412 9.30 10.78 -17.48
C TYR A 412 9.98 11.35 -16.24
N ASN A 413 10.74 10.52 -15.53
CA ASN A 413 11.41 10.88 -14.29
C ASN A 413 12.91 10.58 -14.39
N VAL A 414 13.74 11.53 -13.94
CA VAL A 414 15.19 11.33 -13.78
C VAL A 414 15.61 11.87 -12.42
N ASP A 415 16.20 11.01 -11.60
CA ASP A 415 16.70 11.34 -10.27
C ASP A 415 18.21 11.06 -10.19
N PHE A 416 18.93 11.97 -9.56
CA PHE A 416 20.31 11.75 -9.10
C PHE A 416 20.37 11.98 -7.59
N LYS A 417 20.94 11.01 -6.87
CA LYS A 417 21.02 11.01 -5.41
C LYS A 417 22.44 10.66 -4.98
N ASP A 418 22.90 11.30 -3.91
CA ASP A 418 24.11 10.90 -3.21
C ASP A 418 23.82 10.79 -1.71
N ARG A 419 24.38 9.75 -1.12
CA ARG A 419 24.30 9.46 0.31
C ARG A 419 25.69 9.21 0.84
N PHE A 420 26.07 9.90 1.92
CA PHE A 420 27.36 9.68 2.55
C PHE A 420 27.30 9.91 4.05
N GLU A 421 28.27 9.33 4.75
CA GLU A 421 28.39 9.43 6.20
C GLU A 421 29.76 9.99 6.61
N LEU A 422 29.75 10.90 7.60
CA LEU A 422 30.95 11.48 8.18
C LEU A 422 30.75 11.70 9.68
N ARG A 423 31.52 11.00 10.53
CA ARG A 423 31.55 11.20 11.99
C ARG A 423 30.14 11.22 12.62
N ASN A 424 29.33 10.19 12.34
CA ASN A 424 27.93 10.01 12.79
C ASN A 424 26.93 11.03 12.22
N HIS A 425 27.33 11.78 11.19
CA HIS A 425 26.42 12.58 10.38
C HIS A 425 26.15 11.84 9.07
N HIS A 426 24.88 11.58 8.79
CA HIS A 426 24.42 11.03 7.53
C HIS A 426 23.83 12.16 6.70
N PHE A 427 24.23 12.22 5.44
CA PHE A 427 23.78 13.21 4.48
C PHE A 427 23.11 12.49 3.31
N ASN A 428 21.97 13.00 2.86
CA ASN A 428 21.27 12.55 1.67
C ASN A 428 20.83 13.78 0.87
N TYR A 429 21.27 13.89 -0.37
CA TYR A 429 20.84 14.98 -1.24
C TYR A 429 20.60 14.48 -2.64
N GLY A 430 19.76 15.20 -3.36
CA GLY A 430 19.43 14.80 -4.72
C GLY A 430 18.75 15.88 -5.53
N VAL A 431 18.79 15.67 -6.85
CA VAL A 431 18.10 16.47 -7.86
C VAL A 431 17.15 15.55 -8.60
N GLN A 432 15.92 16.03 -8.81
CA GLN A 432 14.84 15.26 -9.44
C GLN A 432 14.21 16.10 -10.54
N SER A 433 13.95 15.48 -11.68
CA SER A 433 13.26 16.08 -12.81
C SER A 433 12.09 15.21 -13.22
N LYS A 434 10.94 15.83 -13.48
CA LYS A 434 9.71 15.17 -13.92
C LYS A 434 9.05 15.94 -15.04
N LEU A 435 8.69 15.24 -16.10
CA LEU A 435 7.83 15.74 -17.18
C LEU A 435 6.56 14.89 -17.23
N ASN A 436 5.39 15.50 -17.07
CA ASN A 436 4.11 14.86 -17.37
C ASN A 436 3.47 15.53 -18.58
N VAL A 437 3.01 14.73 -19.53
CA VAL A 437 2.23 15.18 -20.70
C VAL A 437 0.90 14.46 -20.65
N ASN A 438 -0.20 15.21 -20.50
CA ASN A 438 -1.56 14.67 -20.48
C ASN A 438 -2.35 15.17 -21.68
N THR A 439 -2.96 14.25 -22.42
CA THR A 439 -3.68 14.52 -23.65
C THR A 439 -5.03 13.83 -23.68
N ASN A 440 -6.06 14.57 -24.07
CA ASN A 440 -7.37 14.05 -24.42
C ASN A 440 -7.33 13.48 -25.83
N GLN A 441 -7.79 12.24 -25.97
CA GLN A 441 -7.93 11.59 -27.27
C GLN A 441 -9.23 12.01 -27.94
N SER A 442 -9.20 12.22 -29.26
CA SER A 442 -10.38 12.62 -30.04
C SER A 442 -11.43 11.51 -30.13
N GLY A 443 -12.63 11.85 -30.62
CA GLY A 443 -13.70 10.88 -30.89
C GLY A 443 -14.66 10.62 -29.73
N THR A 444 -14.52 11.27 -28.57
CA THR A 444 -15.47 11.15 -27.44
C THR A 444 -16.81 11.85 -27.73
N GLY A 445 -16.77 12.92 -28.55
CA GLY A 445 -17.91 13.80 -28.83
C GLY A 445 -18.38 14.60 -27.59
N ILE A 446 -17.50 14.75 -26.59
CA ILE A 446 -17.77 15.45 -25.32
C ILE A 446 -16.54 16.30 -25.00
N LEU A 447 -16.77 17.50 -24.47
CA LEU A 447 -15.70 18.36 -23.97
C LEU A 447 -15.02 17.71 -22.76
N PRO A 448 -13.68 17.70 -22.71
CA PRO A 448 -12.96 17.00 -21.65
C PRO A 448 -13.11 17.72 -20.32
N LEU A 449 -13.28 16.95 -19.24
CA LEU A 449 -13.32 17.46 -17.86
C LEU A 449 -12.03 18.21 -17.51
N ILE A 450 -10.89 17.65 -17.93
CA ILE A 450 -9.55 18.18 -17.69
C ILE A 450 -8.89 18.52 -19.03
N PRO A 451 -8.35 19.72 -19.22
CA PRO A 451 -7.66 20.10 -20.45
C PRO A 451 -6.36 19.34 -20.71
N ASN A 452 -5.84 19.48 -21.94
CA ASN A 452 -4.48 19.04 -22.26
C ASN A 452 -3.47 19.90 -21.51
N TYR A 453 -2.43 19.28 -20.96
CA TYR A 453 -1.37 20.04 -20.29
C TYR A 453 -0.03 19.30 -20.26
N ASN A 454 1.03 20.11 -20.10
CA ASN A 454 2.37 19.65 -19.78
C ASN A 454 2.76 20.21 -18.40
N LEU A 455 3.27 19.35 -17.52
CA LEU A 455 3.91 19.74 -16.26
C LEU A 455 5.40 19.47 -16.35
N TYR A 456 6.20 20.52 -16.16
CA TYR A 456 7.63 20.44 -15.98
C TYR A 456 7.94 20.70 -14.50
N ASN A 457 8.61 19.75 -13.85
CA ASN A 457 9.04 19.86 -12.46
C ASN A 457 10.55 19.63 -12.36
N LEU A 458 11.24 20.54 -11.69
CA LEU A 458 12.64 20.41 -11.30
C LEU A 458 12.73 20.66 -9.80
N ALA A 459 13.40 19.76 -9.09
CA ALA A 459 13.50 19.85 -7.64
C ALA A 459 14.89 19.47 -7.13
N ALA A 460 15.28 20.08 -6.02
CA ALA A 460 16.47 19.72 -5.26
C ALA A 460 16.09 19.53 -3.80
N TYR A 461 16.70 18.55 -3.14
CA TYR A 461 16.50 18.31 -1.72
C TYR A 461 17.82 18.01 -1.01
N PHE A 462 17.82 18.27 0.29
CA PHE A 462 18.90 17.93 1.20
C PHE A 462 18.30 17.44 2.51
N GLN A 463 18.89 16.39 3.06
CA GLN A 463 18.55 15.80 4.34
C GLN A 463 19.84 15.55 5.12
N TRP A 464 19.75 15.77 6.42
CA TRP A 464 20.82 15.60 7.38
C TRP A 464 20.28 14.88 8.61
N LYS A 465 20.99 13.84 9.03
CA LYS A 465 20.74 13.09 10.26
C LYS A 465 22.02 13.06 11.07
N ARG A 466 21.93 13.27 12.39
CA ARG A 466 23.03 13.07 13.32
C ARG A 466 22.61 12.11 14.41
N VAL A 467 23.30 10.98 14.49
CA VAL A 467 23.04 9.95 15.52
C VAL A 467 24.02 10.13 16.68
N ARG A 468 23.46 10.23 17.90
CA ARG A 468 24.19 10.09 19.17
C ARG A 468 23.51 8.96 19.96
N SER A 469 24.16 8.50 21.05
CA SER A 469 23.72 7.35 21.85
C SER A 469 22.22 7.37 22.23
N SER A 470 21.72 8.50 22.75
CA SER A 470 20.33 8.62 23.21
C SER A 470 19.50 9.62 22.40
N VAL A 471 20.10 10.38 21.48
CA VAL A 471 19.42 11.44 20.73
C VAL A 471 19.79 11.35 19.26
N THR A 472 18.80 11.38 18.37
CA THR A 472 18.99 11.60 16.95
C THR A 472 18.36 12.93 16.55
N TYR A 473 19.12 13.74 15.82
CA TYR A 473 18.66 14.99 15.22
C TYR A 473 18.51 14.82 13.71
N GLU A 474 17.44 15.37 13.16
CA GLU A 474 17.13 15.30 11.74
C GLU A 474 16.69 16.66 11.22
N GLY A 475 17.10 16.97 9.99
CA GLY A 475 16.70 18.17 9.28
C GLY A 475 16.65 17.91 7.79
N GLY A 476 15.70 18.54 7.11
CA GLY A 476 15.56 18.41 5.67
C GLY A 476 14.98 19.66 5.04
N LEU A 477 15.40 19.95 3.82
CA LEU A 477 14.86 21.02 2.99
C LEU A 477 14.66 20.54 1.56
N ARG A 478 13.66 21.09 0.89
CA ARG A 478 13.37 20.83 -0.51
C ARG A 478 12.82 22.08 -1.19
N TYR A 479 13.22 22.25 -2.45
CA TYR A 479 12.72 23.28 -3.33
C TYR A 479 12.24 22.66 -4.63
N ASP A 480 11.00 22.94 -5.03
CA ASP A 480 10.39 22.48 -6.28
C ASP A 480 9.99 23.68 -7.15
N MET A 481 10.36 23.62 -8.43
CA MET A 481 9.85 24.52 -9.47
C MET A 481 8.87 23.75 -10.33
N ASN A 482 7.61 24.19 -10.37
CA ASN A 482 6.54 23.59 -11.18
C ASN A 482 6.10 24.58 -12.27
N SER A 483 6.04 24.12 -13.52
CA SER A 483 5.49 24.89 -14.64
C SER A 483 4.44 24.08 -15.37
N PHE A 484 3.19 24.54 -15.32
CA PHE A 484 2.07 23.99 -16.07
C PHE A 484 1.84 24.83 -17.33
N ASN A 485 1.86 24.17 -18.48
CA ASN A 485 1.37 24.74 -19.74
C ASN A 485 0.07 24.03 -20.10
N VAL A 486 -1.05 24.76 -20.12
CA VAL A 486 -2.40 24.19 -20.24
C VAL A 486 -3.09 24.76 -21.47
N THR A 487 -3.76 23.91 -22.25
CA THR A 487 -4.63 24.36 -23.35
C THR A 487 -6.07 24.06 -22.98
N TYR A 488 -6.83 25.10 -22.63
CA TYR A 488 -8.18 24.99 -22.10
C TYR A 488 -9.17 25.84 -22.91
N GLN A 489 -10.46 25.58 -22.75
CA GLN A 489 -11.51 26.33 -23.41
C GLN A 489 -12.06 27.39 -22.45
N SER A 490 -12.24 28.62 -22.93
CA SER A 490 -12.81 29.70 -22.12
C SER A 490 -14.25 29.40 -21.73
N LYS A 491 -14.66 29.86 -20.54
CA LYS A 491 -16.07 29.82 -20.10
C LYS A 491 -16.91 30.93 -20.74
N GLU A 492 -16.27 31.95 -21.30
CA GLU A 492 -16.90 33.09 -21.98
C GLU A 492 -17.54 32.70 -23.31
N THR A 493 -18.54 33.46 -23.76
CA THR A 493 -19.19 33.27 -25.07
C THR A 493 -18.72 34.37 -26.04
N PRO A 494 -18.18 34.02 -27.23
CA PRO A 494 -17.98 32.68 -27.76
C PRO A 494 -16.85 31.92 -27.05
N GLN A 495 -17.02 30.60 -26.91
CA GLN A 495 -15.99 29.75 -26.31
C GLN A 495 -14.79 29.62 -27.24
N VAL A 496 -13.61 30.03 -26.77
CA VAL A 496 -12.36 29.99 -27.53
C VAL A 496 -11.29 29.20 -26.77
N PHE A 497 -10.39 28.55 -27.52
CA PHE A 497 -9.24 27.88 -26.91
C PHE A 497 -8.19 28.90 -26.49
N GLN A 498 -7.74 28.80 -25.24
CA GLN A 498 -6.72 29.65 -24.64
C GLN A 498 -5.56 28.81 -24.12
N LYS A 499 -4.39 29.42 -24.03
CA LYS A 499 -3.21 28.85 -23.39
C LYS A 499 -3.02 29.48 -22.02
N GLY A 500 -3.05 28.66 -20.98
CA GLY A 500 -2.69 29.02 -19.62
C GLY A 500 -1.26 28.63 -19.30
N LYS A 501 -0.56 29.45 -18.52
CA LYS A 501 0.74 29.11 -17.94
C LYS A 501 0.75 29.45 -16.45
N HIS A 502 0.95 28.45 -15.61
CA HIS A 502 1.11 28.63 -14.17
C HIS A 502 2.51 28.18 -13.74
N ASN A 503 3.26 29.08 -13.11
CA ASN A 503 4.56 28.77 -12.53
C ASN A 503 4.44 28.88 -11.02
N PHE A 504 4.83 27.83 -10.32
CA PHE A 504 4.83 27.78 -8.87
C PHE A 504 6.21 27.39 -8.36
N GLN A 505 6.55 27.92 -7.20
CA GLN A 505 7.76 27.58 -6.45
C GLN A 505 7.30 27.14 -5.08
N ASN A 506 7.68 25.92 -4.68
CA ASN A 506 7.35 25.38 -3.37
C ASN A 506 8.62 25.18 -2.57
N PHE A 507 8.59 25.62 -1.31
CA PHE A 507 9.66 25.45 -0.35
C PHE A 507 9.15 24.62 0.83
N ASN A 508 9.90 23.56 1.15
CA ASN A 508 9.57 22.62 2.21
C ASN A 508 10.75 22.53 3.19
N LEU A 509 10.46 22.58 4.48
CA LEU A 509 11.41 22.40 5.58
C LEU A 509 10.85 21.40 6.57
N ALA A 510 11.70 20.53 7.10
CA ALA A 510 11.33 19.62 8.17
C ALA A 510 12.48 19.47 9.18
N GLY A 511 12.13 19.33 10.46
CA GLY A 511 13.05 19.07 11.55
C GLY A 511 12.49 18.01 12.49
N GLY A 512 13.36 17.14 12.99
CA GLY A 512 13.01 16.00 13.81
C GLY A 512 13.99 15.80 14.97
N ILE A 513 13.46 15.41 16.13
CA ILE A 513 14.27 14.94 17.26
C ILE A 513 13.68 13.62 17.73
N LYS A 514 14.52 12.58 17.78
CA LYS A 514 14.22 11.31 18.45
C LYS A 514 15.06 11.23 19.72
N TYR A 515 14.40 10.97 20.84
CA TYR A 515 15.03 10.82 22.14
C TYR A 515 14.70 9.45 22.73
N LYS A 516 15.72 8.61 22.92
CA LYS A 516 15.65 7.33 23.63
C LYS A 516 15.76 7.64 25.12
N VAL A 517 14.62 7.75 25.81
CA VAL A 517 14.57 8.04 27.25
C VAL A 517 15.24 6.88 28.01
N ILE A 518 14.81 5.67 27.67
CA ILE A 518 15.38 4.37 28.04
C ILE A 518 15.14 3.42 26.87
N GLU A 519 15.74 2.23 26.90
CA GLU A 519 15.55 1.20 25.87
C GLU A 519 14.10 0.98 25.43
N PRO A 520 13.14 0.76 26.35
CA PRO A 520 11.75 0.54 25.97
C PRO A 520 10.98 1.82 25.61
N TRP A 521 11.50 3.03 25.86
CA TRP A 521 10.73 4.27 25.71
C TRP A 521 11.42 5.29 24.81
N VAL A 522 10.79 5.55 23.67
CA VAL A 522 11.27 6.48 22.64
C VAL A 522 10.25 7.60 22.44
N LEU A 523 10.74 8.83 22.47
CA LEU A 523 9.99 10.04 22.13
C LEU A 523 10.46 10.58 20.78
N ARG A 524 9.53 11.04 19.94
CA ARG A 524 9.83 11.72 18.68
C ARG A 524 9.04 13.02 18.58
N LEU A 525 9.71 14.10 18.20
CA LEU A 525 9.09 15.37 17.82
C LEU A 525 9.45 15.67 16.38
N ASN A 526 8.44 15.90 15.54
CA ASN A 526 8.60 16.31 14.15
C ASN A 526 7.86 17.62 13.91
N ILE A 527 8.53 18.56 13.27
CA ILE A 527 7.95 19.84 12.82
C ILE A 527 8.24 20.01 11.34
N GLY A 528 7.28 20.55 10.60
CA GLY A 528 7.40 20.72 9.16
C GLY A 528 6.64 21.92 8.64
N LEU A 529 7.25 22.62 7.70
CA LEU A 529 6.63 23.59 6.81
C LEU A 529 6.62 22.98 5.41
N ALA A 530 5.48 22.98 4.76
CA ALA A 530 5.39 22.52 3.39
C ALA A 530 4.47 23.39 2.54
N GLN A 531 4.88 23.66 1.31
CA GLN A 531 4.09 24.36 0.31
C GLN A 531 3.65 23.42 -0.79
N ARG A 532 2.40 23.58 -1.22
CA ARG A 532 1.79 22.76 -2.27
C ARG A 532 1.21 23.63 -3.36
N SER A 533 1.63 23.42 -4.60
CA SER A 533 0.99 24.08 -5.75
C SER A 533 -0.40 23.46 -6.01
N PRO A 534 -1.39 24.25 -6.45
CA PRO A 534 -2.64 23.70 -6.97
C PRO A 534 -2.37 22.77 -8.16
N GLU A 535 -3.18 21.73 -8.28
CA GLU A 535 -3.08 20.73 -9.33
C GLU A 535 -4.03 21.07 -10.49
N VAL A 536 -3.81 20.47 -11.66
CA VAL A 536 -4.53 20.86 -12.88
C VAL A 536 -6.05 20.70 -12.77
N ASN A 537 -6.53 19.70 -12.02
CA ASN A 537 -7.95 19.51 -11.76
C ASN A 537 -8.53 20.61 -10.86
N GLU A 538 -7.77 21.05 -9.85
CA GLU A 538 -8.20 22.12 -8.95
C GLU A 538 -8.31 23.44 -9.70
N LEU A 539 -7.40 23.68 -10.66
CA LEU A 539 -7.37 24.89 -11.49
C LEU A 539 -8.39 24.87 -12.64
N TYR A 540 -8.54 23.74 -13.33
CA TYR A 540 -9.17 23.69 -14.66
C TYR A 540 -10.32 22.68 -14.84
N SER A 541 -10.75 21.94 -13.80
CA SER A 541 -11.94 21.08 -13.95
C SER A 541 -13.13 21.88 -14.46
N SER A 542 -13.83 21.37 -15.46
CA SER A 542 -14.96 22.08 -16.06
C SER A 542 -16.01 21.14 -16.62
N GLY A 543 -16.82 20.55 -15.74
CA GLY A 543 -18.03 19.84 -16.15
C GLY A 543 -18.26 18.54 -15.38
N LEU A 544 -18.98 17.62 -16.02
CA LEU A 544 -19.35 16.34 -15.43
C LEU A 544 -18.12 15.42 -15.31
N HIS A 545 -17.84 15.03 -14.07
CA HIS A 545 -16.99 13.93 -13.71
C HIS A 545 -17.85 12.68 -13.50
N GLN A 546 -17.76 11.77 -14.46
CA GLN A 546 -18.70 10.68 -14.67
C GLN A 546 -18.67 9.69 -13.53
N ALA A 547 -17.48 9.19 -13.18
CA ALA A 547 -17.36 8.10 -12.21
C ALA A 547 -17.76 8.48 -10.78
N VAL A 548 -17.76 9.76 -10.44
CA VAL A 548 -18.26 10.27 -9.15
C VAL A 548 -19.70 10.81 -9.22
N ALA A 549 -20.34 10.72 -10.40
CA ALA A 549 -21.67 11.27 -10.69
C ALA A 549 -21.84 12.71 -10.19
N GLY A 550 -20.88 13.59 -10.52
CA GLY A 550 -20.87 14.98 -10.04
C GLY A 550 -20.27 15.96 -11.04
N ILE A 551 -20.69 17.22 -10.99
CA ILE A 551 -20.06 18.30 -11.77
C ILE A 551 -18.99 18.96 -10.91
N GLU A 552 -17.78 19.05 -11.43
CA GLU A 552 -16.65 19.70 -10.77
C GLU A 552 -16.22 20.97 -11.53
N GLU A 553 -16.03 22.06 -10.79
CA GLU A 553 -15.53 23.31 -11.31
C GLU A 553 -14.26 23.75 -10.60
N GLY A 554 -13.19 23.90 -11.38
CA GLY A 554 -11.90 24.43 -10.96
C GLY A 554 -11.88 25.96 -10.92
N ASN A 555 -10.82 26.48 -10.29
CA ASN A 555 -10.57 27.90 -10.13
C ASN A 555 -9.11 28.22 -10.50
N ILE A 556 -8.90 28.94 -11.60
CA ILE A 556 -7.57 29.30 -12.09
C ILE A 556 -6.79 30.26 -11.18
N ASN A 557 -7.48 30.91 -10.23
CA ASN A 557 -6.90 31.88 -9.31
C ASN A 557 -6.44 31.25 -7.98
N LEU A 558 -6.50 29.92 -7.84
CA LEU A 558 -6.01 29.24 -6.64
C LEU A 558 -4.52 29.50 -6.45
N MET A 559 -4.14 29.75 -5.21
CA MET A 559 -2.74 29.95 -4.80
C MET A 559 -2.17 28.71 -4.12
N PRO A 560 -0.84 28.58 -3.97
CA PRO A 560 -0.25 27.50 -3.19
C PRO A 560 -0.77 27.40 -1.75
N GLU A 561 -1.00 26.18 -1.28
CA GLU A 561 -1.30 25.89 0.13
C GLU A 561 -0.03 26.00 0.96
N HIS A 562 -0.11 26.58 2.16
CA HIS A 562 1.01 26.66 3.10
C HIS A 562 0.66 25.89 4.37
N SER A 563 1.35 24.78 4.62
CA SER A 563 1.08 23.88 5.72
C SER A 563 2.17 23.96 6.78
N TYR A 564 1.75 24.05 8.04
CA TYR A 564 2.58 24.00 9.23
C TYR A 564 2.12 22.83 10.07
N LYS A 565 2.95 21.80 10.21
CA LYS A 565 2.61 20.57 10.93
C LYS A 565 3.57 20.34 12.07
N SER A 566 3.01 19.97 13.22
CA SER A 566 3.75 19.50 14.38
C SER A 566 3.19 18.15 14.80
N MET A 567 4.08 17.24 15.18
CA MET A 567 3.73 15.87 15.52
C MET A 567 4.63 15.37 16.64
N PHE A 568 4.03 14.84 17.69
CA PHE A 568 4.71 14.23 18.83
C PHE A 568 4.29 12.77 18.93
N THR A 569 5.27 11.87 18.95
CA THR A 569 5.05 10.44 19.08
C THR A 569 5.76 9.92 20.33
N SER A 570 5.07 9.15 21.15
CA SER A 570 5.63 8.39 22.26
C SER A 570 5.40 6.91 21.99
N SER A 571 6.49 6.15 21.86
CA SER A 571 6.46 4.70 21.66
C SER A 571 7.08 4.03 22.88
N VAL A 572 6.33 3.14 23.53
CA VAL A 572 6.74 2.37 24.71
C VAL A 572 6.61 0.88 24.37
N SER A 573 7.65 0.08 24.62
CA SER A 573 7.67 -1.37 24.43
C SER A 573 8.23 -2.06 25.67
N ILE A 574 7.39 -2.59 26.55
CA ILE A 574 7.82 -3.23 27.80
C ILE A 574 7.85 -4.74 27.60
N SER A 575 9.05 -5.32 27.72
CA SER A 575 9.29 -6.77 27.61
C SER A 575 8.71 -7.40 26.34
N HIS A 576 8.58 -6.63 25.26
CA HIS A 576 7.90 -6.96 23.99
C HIS A 576 6.40 -7.33 24.08
N ARG A 577 5.91 -7.66 25.29
CA ARG A 577 4.52 -8.02 25.56
C ARG A 577 3.55 -6.85 25.58
N LEU A 578 4.04 -5.65 25.91
CA LEU A 578 3.21 -4.44 25.91
C LEU A 578 3.81 -3.40 24.97
N ILE A 579 3.13 -3.14 23.86
CA ILE A 579 3.50 -2.08 22.91
C ILE A 579 2.42 -1.01 22.97
N PHE A 580 2.80 0.20 23.36
CA PHE A 580 1.93 1.36 23.39
C PHE A 580 2.54 2.48 22.57
N GLU A 581 1.86 2.90 21.50
CA GLU A 581 2.26 4.04 20.69
C GLU A 581 1.15 5.09 20.70
N THR A 582 1.53 6.33 20.99
CA THR A 582 0.65 7.49 20.94
C THR A 582 1.24 8.53 20.02
N ASN A 583 0.45 9.03 19.08
CA ASN A 583 0.84 10.06 18.14
C ASN A 583 -0.15 11.23 18.17
N ILE A 584 0.31 12.39 18.58
CA ILE A 584 -0.45 13.64 18.66
C ILE A 584 0.02 14.55 17.54
N TYR A 585 -0.91 15.13 16.79
CA TYR A 585 -0.57 16.00 15.67
C TYR A 585 -1.49 17.21 15.57
N CYS A 586 -0.93 18.31 15.08
CA CYS A 586 -1.62 19.55 14.76
C CYS A 586 -1.05 20.13 13.46
N GLN A 587 -1.94 20.44 12.53
CA GLN A 587 -1.63 20.91 11.19
C GLN A 587 -2.49 22.12 10.85
N LYS A 588 -1.87 23.29 10.73
CA LYS A 588 -2.50 24.50 10.21
C LYS A 588 -2.15 24.62 8.73
N ILE A 589 -3.15 24.79 7.87
CA ILE A 589 -2.96 24.94 6.43
C ILE A 589 -3.63 26.24 5.99
N ASN A 590 -2.82 27.23 5.65
CA ASN A 590 -3.32 28.44 5.02
C ASN A 590 -3.67 28.15 3.56
N ARG A 591 -4.79 28.70 3.10
CA ARG A 591 -5.30 28.54 1.73
C ARG A 591 -5.52 27.07 1.34
N TYR A 592 -5.98 26.26 2.29
CA TYR A 592 -6.44 24.90 2.09
C TYR A 592 -7.48 24.80 0.97
N ILE A 593 -7.13 24.09 -0.10
CA ILE A 593 -7.93 23.84 -1.30
C ILE A 593 -8.85 22.64 -1.05
N TYR A 594 -10.15 22.79 -1.21
CA TYR A 594 -11.08 21.68 -1.07
C TYR A 594 -12.23 21.79 -2.04
N LEU A 595 -12.85 20.65 -2.34
CA LEU A 595 -13.93 20.52 -3.29
C LEU A 595 -15.28 20.68 -2.57
N GLU A 596 -15.80 21.90 -2.46
CA GLU A 596 -16.98 22.21 -1.66
C GLU A 596 -18.28 21.73 -2.35
N PRO A 597 -19.12 20.90 -1.69
CA PRO A 597 -20.49 20.63 -2.13
C PRO A 597 -21.33 21.90 -2.20
N GLN A 598 -22.01 22.12 -3.33
CA GLN A 598 -22.95 23.25 -3.48
C GLN A 598 -24.38 22.76 -3.29
N LYS A 599 -25.29 23.61 -2.77
CA LYS A 599 -26.73 23.30 -2.72
C LYS A 599 -27.43 23.42 -4.09
N GLU A 600 -26.74 23.02 -5.15
CA GLU A 600 -27.19 23.15 -6.53
C GLU A 600 -27.11 21.80 -7.23
N PHE A 601 -28.21 21.43 -7.90
CA PHE A 601 -28.24 20.34 -8.87
C PHE A 601 -28.31 20.94 -10.27
N ARG A 602 -27.42 20.53 -11.16
CA ARG A 602 -27.39 21.02 -12.54
C ARG A 602 -27.86 19.96 -13.51
N LEU A 603 -28.86 20.32 -14.31
CA LEU A 603 -29.32 19.51 -15.42
C LEU A 603 -28.42 19.75 -16.64
N THR A 604 -28.00 18.67 -17.28
CA THR A 604 -27.23 18.67 -18.52
C THR A 604 -27.88 17.73 -19.53
N ILE A 605 -27.42 17.75 -20.78
CA ILE A 605 -27.84 16.75 -21.79
C ILE A 605 -27.47 15.31 -21.42
N ARG A 606 -26.64 15.11 -20.38
CA ARG A 606 -26.13 13.82 -19.89
C ARG A 606 -26.85 13.35 -18.63
N GLY A 607 -27.69 14.18 -18.01
CA GLY A 607 -28.35 13.89 -16.74
C GLY A 607 -28.29 15.07 -15.77
N ALA A 608 -28.84 14.87 -14.57
CA ALA A 608 -28.77 15.81 -13.46
C ALA A 608 -27.71 15.36 -12.46
N PHE A 609 -26.89 16.30 -11.99
CA PHE A 609 -25.77 15.98 -11.10
C PHE A 609 -25.59 17.03 -10.00
N PRO A 610 -25.13 16.62 -8.80
CA PRO A 610 -24.65 17.53 -7.76
C PRO A 610 -23.44 18.35 -8.23
N LEU A 611 -23.42 19.63 -7.87
CA LEU A 611 -22.33 20.55 -8.17
C LEU A 611 -21.30 20.60 -7.04
N PHE A 612 -20.02 20.62 -7.41
CA PHE A 612 -18.88 20.82 -6.52
C PHE A 612 -17.92 21.86 -7.08
N ILE A 613 -17.40 22.73 -6.22
CA ILE A 613 -16.52 23.84 -6.61
C ILE A 613 -15.23 23.80 -5.78
N TYR A 614 -14.07 23.90 -6.43
CA TYR A 614 -12.80 24.06 -5.73
C TYR A 614 -12.69 25.46 -5.09
N LYS A 615 -12.55 25.51 -3.77
CA LYS A 615 -12.40 26.75 -2.96
C LYS A 615 -11.15 26.69 -2.08
N GLN A 616 -10.75 27.84 -1.54
CA GLN A 616 -9.69 27.97 -0.53
C GLN A 616 -10.23 28.52 0.78
N THR A 617 -9.72 27.99 1.89
CA THR A 617 -9.95 28.51 3.25
C THR A 617 -8.69 28.33 4.12
N ASP A 618 -8.66 28.86 5.33
CA ASP A 618 -7.61 28.55 6.30
C ASP A 618 -8.08 27.40 7.19
N ALA A 619 -7.38 26.26 7.17
CA ALA A 619 -7.77 25.05 7.87
C ALA A 619 -6.89 24.79 9.09
N LEU A 620 -7.49 24.25 10.16
CA LEU A 620 -6.81 23.65 11.29
C LEU A 620 -7.27 22.21 11.45
N ILE A 621 -6.35 21.25 11.40
CA ILE A 621 -6.62 19.82 11.58
C ILE A 621 -5.72 19.31 12.69
N TYR A 622 -6.30 18.64 13.68
CA TYR A 622 -5.55 18.08 14.81
C TYR A 622 -6.17 16.77 15.26
N GLY A 623 -5.36 15.92 15.86
CA GLY A 623 -5.79 14.60 16.25
C GLY A 623 -4.82 13.84 17.12
N LEU A 624 -5.27 12.65 17.47
CA LEU A 624 -4.62 11.68 18.34
C LEU A 624 -4.80 10.29 17.74
N ASP A 625 -3.70 9.60 17.48
CA ASP A 625 -3.68 8.20 17.06
C ASP A 625 -3.04 7.39 18.19
N VAL A 626 -3.70 6.31 18.63
CA VAL A 626 -3.23 5.43 19.70
C VAL A 626 -3.24 3.99 19.20
N LEU A 627 -2.14 3.28 19.42
CA LEU A 627 -2.01 1.83 19.24
C LEU A 627 -1.64 1.22 20.59
N ALA A 628 -2.38 0.21 21.02
CA ALA A 628 -2.04 -0.61 22.17
C ALA A 628 -2.06 -2.08 21.74
N LYS A 629 -0.92 -2.77 21.83
CA LYS A 629 -0.81 -4.21 21.68
C LYS A 629 -0.44 -4.82 23.02
N VAL A 630 -1.21 -5.82 23.43
CA VAL A 630 -1.03 -6.52 24.70
C VAL A 630 -0.96 -8.01 24.40
N GLU A 631 0.20 -8.62 24.64
CA GLU A 631 0.38 -10.07 24.67
C GLU A 631 -0.01 -10.56 26.07
N LEU A 632 -1.24 -11.05 26.19
CA LEU A 632 -1.80 -11.59 27.44
C LEU A 632 -1.15 -12.95 27.79
N SER A 633 -0.73 -13.69 26.76
CA SER A 633 0.10 -14.90 26.84
C SER A 633 0.82 -15.11 25.51
N ASP A 634 1.72 -16.08 25.42
CA ASP A 634 2.43 -16.41 24.17
C ASP A 634 1.45 -16.86 23.04
N GLN A 635 0.23 -17.23 23.40
CA GLN A 635 -0.83 -17.65 22.49
C GLN A 635 -1.90 -16.58 22.26
N LEU A 636 -2.02 -15.56 23.12
CA LEU A 636 -3.15 -14.62 23.09
C LEU A 636 -2.65 -13.18 23.01
N ASN A 637 -2.94 -12.51 21.90
CA ASN A 637 -2.65 -11.11 21.71
C ASN A 637 -3.94 -10.29 21.52
N TRP A 638 -3.92 -9.06 22.00
CA TRP A 638 -5.00 -8.11 21.90
C TRP A 638 -4.48 -6.78 21.36
N VAL A 639 -5.04 -6.33 20.23
CA VAL A 639 -4.61 -5.14 19.52
C VAL A 639 -5.75 -4.13 19.48
N ASN A 640 -5.50 -2.91 19.94
CA ASN A 640 -6.43 -1.79 19.90
C ASN A 640 -5.81 -0.64 19.11
N ARG A 641 -6.58 -0.05 18.21
CA ARG A 641 -6.23 1.14 17.45
C ARG A 641 -7.35 2.16 17.60
N PHE A 642 -7.02 3.33 18.11
CA PHE A 642 -7.96 4.45 18.23
C PHE A 642 -7.44 5.63 17.42
N SER A 643 -8.31 6.28 16.66
CA SER A 643 -7.99 7.52 15.98
C SER A 643 -9.07 8.55 16.24
N TYR A 644 -8.64 9.70 16.75
CA TYR A 644 -9.42 10.91 16.94
C TYR A 644 -8.87 11.99 16.02
N ILE A 645 -9.74 12.67 15.29
CA ILE A 645 -9.38 13.72 14.35
C ILE A 645 -10.48 14.76 14.28
N LYS A 646 -10.12 16.04 14.38
CA LYS A 646 -11.02 17.16 14.14
C LYS A 646 -10.44 18.11 13.11
N SER A 647 -11.35 18.78 12.41
CA SER A 647 -11.03 19.84 11.48
C SER A 647 -11.82 21.09 11.81
N ARG A 648 -11.26 22.25 11.48
CA ARG A 648 -11.94 23.53 11.60
C ARG A 648 -11.49 24.46 10.49
N ASP A 649 -12.45 25.02 9.77
CA ASP A 649 -12.26 26.22 8.96
C ASP A 649 -12.09 27.41 9.91
N LEU A 650 -10.96 28.11 9.83
CA LEU A 650 -10.61 29.21 10.72
C LEU A 650 -11.35 30.52 10.38
N ILE A 651 -11.99 30.59 9.22
CA ILE A 651 -12.82 31.74 8.79
C ILE A 651 -14.27 31.52 9.27
N THR A 652 -14.85 30.37 8.94
CA THR A 652 -16.28 30.06 9.21
C THR A 652 -16.51 29.34 10.54
N GLN A 653 -15.46 28.85 11.20
CA GLN A 653 -15.48 28.14 12.49
C GLN A 653 -16.22 26.79 12.49
N VAL A 654 -16.54 26.24 11.31
CA VAL A 654 -17.20 24.92 11.16
C VAL A 654 -16.21 23.85 10.70
N GLY A 655 -16.63 22.58 10.75
CA GLY A 655 -15.82 21.46 10.23
C GLY A 655 -15.65 21.51 8.71
N ILE A 656 -14.57 20.88 8.23
CA ILE A 656 -14.23 20.82 6.80
C ILE A 656 -14.75 19.50 6.20
N PRO A 657 -15.45 19.51 5.05
CA PRO A 657 -15.92 18.28 4.40
C PRO A 657 -14.79 17.28 4.10
N TYR A 658 -15.14 15.99 3.99
CA TYR A 658 -14.22 14.88 3.65
C TYR A 658 -13.03 14.65 4.60
N ILE A 659 -13.16 15.06 5.86
CA ILE A 659 -12.29 14.64 6.96
C ILE A 659 -12.90 13.37 7.59
N PRO A 660 -12.08 12.35 7.93
CA PRO A 660 -12.57 11.12 8.55
C PRO A 660 -13.32 11.34 9.87
N SER A 661 -14.20 10.38 10.19
CA SER A 661 -14.74 10.23 11.54
C SER A 661 -13.69 9.69 12.51
N HIS A 662 -13.92 9.87 13.81
CA HIS A 662 -13.19 9.10 14.81
C HIS A 662 -13.50 7.61 14.63
N GLN A 663 -12.54 6.74 14.93
CA GLN A 663 -12.72 5.29 14.81
C GLN A 663 -11.93 4.52 15.87
N LEU A 664 -12.48 3.38 16.28
CA LEU A 664 -11.86 2.40 17.18
C LEU A 664 -11.88 1.04 16.50
N THR A 665 -10.71 0.41 16.37
CA THR A 665 -10.57 -0.98 15.93
C THR A 665 -9.95 -1.79 17.05
N THR A 666 -10.57 -2.92 17.39
CA THR A 666 -10.04 -3.89 18.36
C THR A 666 -9.96 -5.26 17.69
N SER A 667 -8.90 -6.03 17.94
CA SER A 667 -8.82 -7.43 17.54
C SER A 667 -8.14 -8.27 18.61
N ILE A 668 -8.68 -9.45 18.85
CA ILE A 668 -8.11 -10.48 19.71
C ILE A 668 -7.69 -11.61 18.79
N ASN A 669 -6.45 -12.05 18.92
CA ASN A 669 -5.90 -13.13 18.12
C ASN A 669 -5.29 -14.21 19.03
N TYR A 670 -5.66 -15.45 18.76
CA TYR A 670 -5.31 -16.63 19.51
C TYR A 670 -4.58 -17.63 18.60
N GLY A 671 -3.32 -17.92 18.92
CA GLY A 671 -2.42 -18.82 18.21
C GLY A 671 -2.24 -20.16 18.92
N ILE A 672 -2.23 -21.25 18.18
CA ILE A 672 -1.96 -22.60 18.68
C ILE A 672 -0.97 -23.28 17.74
N ASP A 673 0.20 -23.65 18.25
CA ASP A 673 1.31 -24.17 17.44
C ASP A 673 0.96 -25.47 16.71
N ARG A 674 0.19 -26.35 17.36
CA ARG A 674 -0.15 -27.65 16.77
C ARG A 674 -1.45 -28.24 17.31
N ILE A 675 -2.35 -28.59 16.38
CA ILE A 675 -3.51 -29.46 16.63
C ILE A 675 -3.55 -30.53 15.54
N LEU A 676 -3.41 -31.80 15.92
CA LEU A 676 -3.42 -32.94 14.99
C LEU A 676 -2.37 -32.78 13.86
N LEU A 677 -2.82 -32.73 12.61
CA LEU A 677 -2.00 -32.53 11.40
C LEU A 677 -1.75 -31.05 11.07
N THR A 678 -2.48 -30.13 11.71
CA THR A 678 -2.36 -28.68 11.47
C THR A 678 -1.25 -28.07 12.32
N ARG A 679 -0.59 -27.05 11.77
CA ARG A 679 0.41 -26.23 12.44
C ARG A 679 -0.04 -24.78 12.43
N ASN A 680 0.41 -23.99 13.40
CA ASN A 680 0.20 -22.55 13.45
C ASN A 680 -1.28 -22.15 13.27
N LEU A 681 -2.20 -22.83 13.97
CA LEU A 681 -3.60 -22.45 13.93
C LEU A 681 -3.75 -21.05 14.54
N ASN A 682 -4.42 -20.17 13.84
CA ASN A 682 -4.61 -18.79 14.21
C ASN A 682 -6.09 -18.44 14.12
N ILE A 683 -6.67 -17.96 15.21
CA ILE A 683 -8.06 -17.50 15.29
C ILE A 683 -8.05 -16.03 15.67
N GLU A 684 -8.73 -15.19 14.90
CA GLU A 684 -8.84 -13.76 15.15
C GLU A 684 -10.31 -13.34 15.18
N ILE A 685 -10.68 -12.50 16.15
CA ILE A 685 -11.98 -11.84 16.24
C ILE A 685 -11.72 -10.34 16.38
N GLY A 686 -12.36 -9.55 15.54
CA GLY A 686 -12.17 -8.10 15.50
C GLY A 686 -13.47 -7.32 15.44
N GLY A 687 -13.41 -6.06 15.84
CA GLY A 687 -14.50 -5.09 15.77
C GLY A 687 -13.99 -3.72 15.34
N LYS A 688 -14.73 -3.05 14.46
CA LYS A 688 -14.50 -1.65 14.03
C LYS A 688 -15.74 -0.82 14.37
N TYR A 689 -15.56 0.18 15.24
CA TYR A 689 -16.59 1.16 15.57
C TYR A 689 -16.23 2.51 14.95
N VAL A 690 -17.12 3.04 14.12
CA VAL A 690 -16.96 4.36 13.49
C VAL A 690 -17.97 5.32 14.09
N PHE A 691 -17.49 6.43 14.63
CA PHE A 691 -18.33 7.42 15.30
C PHE A 691 -19.05 8.31 14.28
N ARG A 692 -20.26 8.77 14.64
CA ARG A 692 -20.97 9.79 13.85
C ARG A 692 -20.15 11.08 13.85
N ARG A 693 -20.05 11.70 12.67
CA ARG A 693 -19.43 13.01 12.49
C ARG A 693 -20.43 14.11 12.85
N SER A 694 -20.07 15.02 13.76
CA SER A 694 -20.99 16.05 14.30
C SER A 694 -20.47 17.48 14.19
N ASP A 695 -19.32 17.70 13.56
CA ASP A 695 -18.67 19.01 13.38
C ASP A 695 -19.09 19.72 12.07
N LEU A 696 -19.96 19.11 11.27
CA LEU A 696 -20.48 19.66 10.02
C LEU A 696 -21.91 20.19 10.20
N LEU A 697 -22.23 21.30 9.56
CA LEU A 697 -23.60 21.76 9.38
C LEU A 697 -24.28 20.91 8.31
N GLU A 698 -25.58 20.63 8.47
CA GLU A 698 -26.38 19.94 7.47
C GLU A 698 -26.38 20.66 6.11
N SER A 699 -26.16 21.98 6.12
CA SER A 699 -26.09 22.80 4.91
C SER A 699 -24.80 22.66 4.10
N GLN A 700 -23.74 22.03 4.65
CA GLN A 700 -22.42 21.92 3.99
C GLN A 700 -22.31 20.74 3.02
N ASP A 701 -23.31 19.86 2.98
CA ASP A 701 -23.31 18.65 2.16
C ASP A 701 -24.74 18.35 1.67
N PHE A 702 -24.88 17.43 0.72
CA PHE A 702 -26.18 17.01 0.18
C PHE A 702 -26.95 16.08 1.11
N LEU A 703 -26.23 15.38 2.00
CA LEU A 703 -26.79 14.54 3.04
C LEU A 703 -26.07 14.81 4.36
N ALA A 704 -26.85 14.74 5.44
CA ALA A 704 -26.32 14.74 6.79
C ALA A 704 -25.25 13.65 6.98
N SER A 705 -24.39 13.84 7.98
CA SER A 705 -23.44 12.81 8.37
C SER A 705 -24.17 11.53 8.79
N PRO A 706 -23.73 10.35 8.33
CA PRO A 706 -24.36 9.09 8.70
C PRO A 706 -24.22 8.81 10.20
N ASP A 707 -25.07 7.93 10.72
CA ASP A 707 -24.97 7.45 12.10
C ASP A 707 -23.71 6.64 12.36
N ALA A 708 -23.38 6.51 13.65
CA ALA A 708 -22.29 5.64 14.08
C ALA A 708 -22.64 4.18 13.78
N TYR A 709 -21.64 3.38 13.47
CA TYR A 709 -21.86 1.97 13.14
C TYR A 709 -20.73 1.08 13.68
N PHE A 710 -21.04 -0.19 13.85
CA PHE A 710 -20.10 -1.22 14.30
C PHE A 710 -20.04 -2.36 13.27
N LEU A 711 -18.84 -2.85 12.98
CA LEU A 711 -18.61 -4.01 12.12
C LEU A 711 -17.83 -5.06 12.92
N MET A 712 -18.28 -6.31 12.86
CA MET A 712 -17.61 -7.45 13.50
C MET A 712 -17.02 -8.37 12.44
N ASN A 713 -15.77 -8.76 12.63
CA ASN A 713 -15.02 -9.62 11.71
C ASN A 713 -14.43 -10.82 12.48
N ALA A 714 -14.20 -11.92 11.77
CA ALA A 714 -13.50 -13.08 12.33
C ALA A 714 -12.66 -13.77 11.25
N ARG A 715 -11.56 -14.40 11.65
CA ARG A 715 -10.67 -15.15 10.77
C ARG A 715 -10.16 -16.40 11.46
N ILE A 716 -10.00 -17.47 10.70
CA ILE A 716 -9.27 -18.67 11.08
C ILE A 716 -8.27 -19.02 9.99
N ALA A 717 -7.06 -19.38 10.36
CA ALA A 717 -6.02 -19.79 9.41
C ALA A 717 -5.14 -20.87 10.02
N PHE A 718 -4.62 -21.79 9.20
CA PHE A 718 -3.70 -22.82 9.66
C PHE A 718 -2.78 -23.25 8.52
N ASP A 719 -1.61 -23.75 8.91
CA ASP A 719 -0.60 -24.28 8.01
C ASP A 719 -0.62 -25.81 7.99
N PHE A 720 -0.27 -26.38 6.84
CA PHE A 720 0.08 -27.79 6.72
C PHE A 720 1.19 -27.98 5.70
N LYS A 721 1.99 -29.04 5.89
CA LYS A 721 3.14 -29.35 5.04
C LYS A 721 2.86 -30.63 4.26
N VAL A 722 3.08 -30.61 2.95
CA VAL A 722 3.01 -31.81 2.09
C VAL A 722 4.38 -31.97 1.42
N ARG A 723 5.14 -33.01 1.80
CA ARG A 723 6.56 -33.17 1.42
C ARG A 723 7.40 -31.97 1.87
N GLN A 724 8.04 -31.23 0.96
CA GLN A 724 8.81 -30.02 1.24
C GLN A 724 8.00 -28.72 1.06
N GLU A 725 6.76 -28.84 0.58
CA GLU A 725 5.87 -27.73 0.23
C GLU A 725 5.04 -27.27 1.43
N PHE A 726 4.86 -25.95 1.57
CA PHE A 726 4.08 -25.35 2.65
C PHE A 726 2.76 -24.79 2.11
N PHE A 727 1.67 -25.11 2.79
CA PHE A 727 0.34 -24.61 2.46
C PHE A 727 -0.27 -23.88 3.65
N ASN A 728 -0.92 -22.75 3.39
CA ASN A 728 -1.76 -22.06 4.37
C ASN A 728 -3.20 -22.02 3.84
N ILE A 729 -4.16 -22.43 4.65
CA ILE A 729 -5.58 -22.23 4.39
C ILE A 729 -6.09 -21.19 5.37
N SER A 730 -6.90 -20.25 4.87
CA SER A 730 -7.61 -19.31 5.73
C SER A 730 -9.05 -19.09 5.30
N ALA A 731 -9.90 -18.84 6.28
CA ALA A 731 -11.27 -18.39 6.13
C ALA A 731 -11.46 -17.11 6.96
N GLN A 732 -11.98 -16.06 6.35
CA GLN A 732 -12.27 -14.77 6.98
C GLN A 732 -13.71 -14.39 6.69
N ALA A 733 -14.41 -13.80 7.65
CA ALA A 733 -15.72 -13.22 7.45
C ALA A 733 -15.71 -11.77 7.97
N ASP A 734 -16.05 -10.83 7.09
CA ASP A 734 -16.16 -9.41 7.38
C ASP A 734 -17.64 -9.00 7.47
N ASN A 735 -17.96 -8.06 8.36
CA ASN A 735 -19.33 -7.65 8.67
C ASN A 735 -20.26 -8.87 8.95
N ILE A 736 -19.84 -9.74 9.87
CA ILE A 736 -20.54 -11.00 10.20
C ILE A 736 -21.97 -10.77 10.68
N LEU A 737 -22.21 -9.63 11.32
CA LEU A 737 -23.54 -9.21 11.77
C LEU A 737 -24.44 -8.71 10.63
N ASN A 738 -23.89 -8.61 9.41
CA ASN A 738 -24.56 -8.10 8.21
C ASN A 738 -25.22 -6.73 8.44
N ASN A 739 -24.51 -5.84 9.14
CA ASN A 739 -25.01 -4.52 9.50
C ASN A 739 -25.14 -3.65 8.24
N LYS A 740 -26.25 -2.89 8.15
CA LYS A 740 -26.51 -1.89 7.11
C LYS A 740 -25.96 -0.54 7.56
N TYR A 741 -25.10 0.08 6.75
CA TYR A 741 -24.47 1.34 7.09
C TYR A 741 -24.10 2.18 5.85
N ARG A 742 -23.79 3.45 6.07
CA ARG A 742 -23.20 4.35 5.07
C ARG A 742 -21.95 4.98 5.64
N ASP A 743 -20.86 4.95 4.90
CA ASP A 743 -19.62 5.60 5.31
C ASP A 743 -19.55 7.06 4.82
N TYR A 744 -19.16 7.99 5.68
CA TYR A 744 -19.06 9.41 5.32
C TYR A 744 -18.04 9.68 4.20
N LEU A 745 -16.96 8.89 4.16
CA LEU A 745 -15.89 8.99 3.19
C LEU A 745 -16.12 8.12 1.96
N ASN A 746 -17.27 7.47 1.83
CA ASN A 746 -17.69 6.91 0.55
C ASN A 746 -18.54 7.91 -0.22
N ARG A 747 -18.05 8.33 -1.39
CA ARG A 747 -18.76 9.25 -2.25
C ARG A 747 -20.13 8.74 -2.72
N LEU A 748 -20.29 7.42 -2.83
CA LEU A 748 -21.57 6.81 -3.20
C LEU A 748 -22.57 6.71 -2.03
N ARG A 749 -22.23 7.20 -0.83
CA ARG A 749 -23.17 7.30 0.31
C ARG A 749 -24.42 8.10 0.02
N TYR A 750 -24.40 8.95 -1.01
CA TYR A 750 -25.59 9.66 -1.45
C TYR A 750 -26.64 8.71 -2.01
N PHE A 751 -26.22 7.59 -2.61
CA PHE A 751 -27.11 6.73 -3.38
C PHE A 751 -27.33 5.36 -2.75
N ALA A 752 -26.32 4.81 -2.06
CA ALA A 752 -26.34 3.43 -1.60
C ALA A 752 -25.71 3.23 -0.22
N ASN A 753 -26.07 2.11 0.41
CA ASN A 753 -25.39 1.57 1.58
C ASN A 753 -24.10 0.83 1.18
N GLU A 754 -23.25 0.59 2.16
CA GLU A 754 -22.03 -0.19 2.03
C GLU A 754 -22.30 -1.70 1.93
N GLU A 755 -21.24 -2.46 1.66
CA GLU A 755 -21.29 -3.91 1.51
C GLU A 755 -21.79 -4.62 2.78
N GLY A 756 -22.58 -5.67 2.59
CA GLY A 756 -23.02 -6.57 3.65
C GLY A 756 -21.91 -7.56 4.04
N ILE A 757 -22.32 -8.72 4.57
CA ILE A 757 -21.40 -9.80 4.92
C ILE A 757 -20.54 -10.24 3.73
N ASN A 758 -19.27 -10.51 3.98
CA ASN A 758 -18.35 -11.07 2.99
C ASN A 758 -17.50 -12.19 3.62
N VAL A 759 -17.58 -13.40 3.06
CA VAL A 759 -16.77 -14.54 3.50
C VAL A 759 -15.70 -14.81 2.45
N LYS A 760 -14.44 -14.79 2.86
CA LYS A 760 -13.26 -15.03 2.05
C LYS A 760 -12.60 -16.36 2.43
N LEU A 761 -12.38 -17.22 1.44
CA LEU A 761 -11.57 -18.43 1.56
C LEU A 761 -10.29 -18.24 0.75
N ALA A 762 -9.14 -18.54 1.33
CA ALA A 762 -7.86 -18.43 0.65
C ALA A 762 -6.98 -19.68 0.85
N LEU A 763 -6.28 -20.06 -0.21
CA LEU A 763 -5.25 -21.10 -0.21
C LEU A 763 -3.95 -20.47 -0.71
N LYS A 764 -2.91 -20.57 0.11
CA LYS A 764 -1.55 -20.22 -0.24
C LYS A 764 -0.71 -21.48 -0.37
N TRP A 765 0.12 -21.53 -1.39
CA TRP A 765 1.17 -22.51 -1.58
C TRP A 765 2.51 -21.79 -1.70
N SER A 766 3.48 -22.20 -0.88
CA SER A 766 4.86 -21.72 -0.90
C SER A 766 5.79 -22.90 -1.20
N PHE A 767 6.67 -22.69 -2.18
CA PHE A 767 7.63 -23.68 -2.70
C PHE A 767 9.04 -23.11 -2.82
#